data_AF-A0A6I4W8E8-F1
#
_entry.id   AF-A0A6I4W8E8-F1
#
_cell.length_a   1.000
_cell.length_b   1.000
_cell.length_c   1.000
_cell.angle_alpha   90.00
_cell.angle_beta   90.00
_cell.angle_gamma   90.00
#
_symmetry.space_group_name_H-M   'P 1'
#
loop_
_entity.id
_entity.type
_entity.pdbx_description
1 polymer ?
#
loop_
_entity_poly.entity_id
_entity_poly.type
_entity_poly.pdbx_seq_one_letter_code
_entity_poly.pdbx_strand_id
1 'polypeptide(L)'
;MNPSYPADIAARAATLAERARIVAALPPPAATGPLEPFDAWKIDRLAGRLAQRFAKEGRRQGGPARHTGASLTDVLTAYRRHERALGDADGPLGRALADLHGDWLPTYRGALDAFQRPFDADADGAADAAAGWREPEVYYGRLAIACEPFLVELGRRLTSVLDAGGLAIAPRVVAAFQEHLLDRFALALAWAVEADAKVYCRLRDIDPETSTREDYLAYLDKTFADAASYHRFYLEYPVLGRWLAHVTDLLAAHGRELAVRLRADAAAIGDAFFGRPLGAVRDIGLGGSDAHAGARGVVMVDAELDDGTPAPFVYKPRCVRGEAALQGLLARLRADGVVGFAERAVLPRDGYGYEALIPSGRNRVATRAEAARVYTELGGYLAIFYVLGGGDLHFENVLVADGHAFICDCETVLGALPKGQPRPAGTLMDSVFKTGLIEWPAAPDAAETGMRLSGYSGGDAYEIPMPIPKVDDRPLSFSASVTHRTGLRVEPGAANRVFVGDELTRAEDFVAEIKDGFGRVHRWFQEDPERAAACVTDLFDGTRVRFVNWSTQIYVQLLSAARHPKCLMEPLEVDLLFNTVRTFPRNWDQDGVLPAYELESMWRLDVPLFWVDAADDRLVHDHRAVIPATLEAGPLEHAAARIRRLTPENRAQQDQYIAAGLSGGDVTSGDFAATCVAQAAGLGQRLCAMLRAPDAPAPWISYIIRPDGRDEVDIEGDLYNGSAGIALFLAYLNDLDPRPEFRTAARRALDHALADGDRDRIGAFPGLGGLIYTLLHLHRLWGDRALLDQAVAMAETLDGRIERDPHLDVFHGVAGLIPILLALDDVTGGDRGTALAHRCAAHLLRHARDRGDGLSWSNSDPRVVLDDLTGLSHGSAGIGWALILLGTRTGRDEYVDAGRRAFAYETRHFDPDAQDWYDLRTVPGGPTRHGRHYANAWCNGASGIGLTRIASWALLGGDDELLLTEAHQALTATMRNYPRLANDSLCHGRTGNAELFLRYALLRDQPAFRLEANVQVQSQWRDLDQARPGPEAGFFPGLMLGMAGFGLHFLRLARPERVPSVLLLDPPPARTKE
;
A
#
# COMPACT_ATOMS: atom_id res chain seq x y z
N MET A 1 48.47 -17.13 -3.99
CA MET A 1 47.48 -16.66 -2.99
C MET A 1 48.21 -16.32 -1.69
N ASN A 2 47.72 -15.35 -0.91
CA ASN A 2 48.25 -15.01 0.42
C ASN A 2 47.93 -16.15 1.42
N PRO A 3 48.75 -16.42 2.46
CA PRO A 3 48.41 -17.36 3.55
C PRO A 3 47.04 -17.16 4.23
N SER A 4 46.46 -15.96 4.15
CA SER A 4 45.10 -15.67 4.65
C SER A 4 43.96 -16.07 3.72
N TYR A 5 44.26 -16.52 2.49
CA TYR A 5 43.25 -16.98 1.54
C TYR A 5 42.58 -18.29 1.99
N PRO A 6 41.25 -18.46 1.86
CA PRO A 6 40.25 -17.46 1.46
C PRO A 6 39.59 -16.74 2.67
N ALA A 7 40.14 -16.85 3.87
CA ALA A 7 39.54 -16.22 5.06
C ALA A 7 39.52 -14.68 4.97
N ASP A 8 40.44 -14.08 4.20
CA ASP A 8 40.51 -12.64 3.96
C ASP A 8 39.30 -12.06 3.23
N ILE A 9 38.77 -12.74 2.20
CA ILE A 9 37.52 -12.31 1.55
C ILE A 9 36.33 -12.40 2.51
N ALA A 10 36.28 -13.44 3.33
CA ALA A 10 35.24 -13.64 4.33
C ALA A 10 35.26 -12.52 5.39
N ALA A 11 36.47 -12.18 5.88
CA ALA A 11 36.67 -11.07 6.80
C ALA A 11 36.15 -9.73 6.25
N ARG A 12 36.42 -9.44 4.98
CA ARG A 12 35.99 -8.19 4.32
C ARG A 12 34.49 -8.16 4.00
N ALA A 13 33.89 -9.32 3.74
CA ALA A 13 32.48 -9.46 3.38
C ALA A 13 31.52 -9.62 4.59
N ALA A 14 32.02 -9.55 5.82
CA ALA A 14 31.24 -9.75 7.04
C ALA A 14 30.29 -8.57 7.32
N THR A 15 29.01 -8.89 7.57
CA THR A 15 27.95 -7.97 8.01
C THR A 15 28.16 -7.49 9.44
N LEU A 16 27.41 -6.47 9.89
CA LEU A 16 27.46 -5.99 11.27
C LEU A 16 27.19 -7.10 12.29
N ALA A 17 26.19 -7.95 12.03
CA ALA A 17 25.82 -9.04 12.92
C ALA A 17 26.93 -10.11 13.00
N GLU A 18 27.56 -10.42 11.88
CA GLU A 18 28.68 -11.36 11.79
C GLU A 18 29.92 -10.81 12.50
N ARG A 19 30.26 -9.53 12.28
CA ARG A 19 31.36 -8.84 12.98
C ARG A 19 31.17 -8.85 14.50
N ALA A 20 29.95 -8.58 14.97
CA ALA A 20 29.62 -8.61 16.39
C ALA A 20 29.79 -10.01 17.00
N ARG A 21 29.35 -11.07 16.29
CA ARG A 21 29.55 -12.46 16.73
C ARG A 21 31.03 -12.82 16.84
N ILE A 22 31.84 -12.40 15.86
CA ILE A 22 33.29 -12.65 15.86
C ILE A 22 33.97 -11.95 17.03
N VAL A 23 33.66 -10.67 17.26
CA VAL A 23 34.21 -9.91 18.40
C VAL A 23 33.80 -10.52 19.74
N ALA A 24 32.59 -11.07 19.85
CA ALA A 24 32.13 -11.74 21.06
C ALA A 24 32.80 -13.12 21.28
N ALA A 25 33.16 -13.82 20.20
CA ALA A 25 33.72 -15.17 20.24
C ALA A 25 35.25 -15.21 20.43
N LEU A 26 35.95 -14.16 20.03
CA LEU A 26 37.42 -14.10 20.09
C LEU A 26 37.91 -13.29 21.30
N PRO A 27 39.07 -13.66 21.89
CA PRO A 27 39.69 -12.84 22.92
C PRO A 27 40.08 -11.46 22.35
N PRO A 28 40.18 -10.40 23.18
CA PRO A 28 40.57 -9.08 22.70
C PRO A 28 41.87 -9.15 21.89
N PRO A 29 41.96 -8.46 20.74
CA PRO A 29 43.15 -8.50 19.90
C PRO A 29 44.35 -7.98 20.69
N ALA A 30 45.53 -8.58 20.50
CA ALA A 30 46.76 -8.10 21.12
C ALA A 30 46.92 -6.60 20.81
N ALA A 31 47.04 -5.77 21.84
CA ALA A 31 46.97 -4.31 21.67
C ALA A 31 48.14 -3.79 20.83
N THR A 32 47.88 -3.49 19.55
CA THR A 32 48.85 -2.87 18.63
C THR A 32 48.40 -1.45 18.29
N GLY A 33 48.88 -0.45 19.04
CA GLY A 33 48.79 0.98 18.68
C GLY A 33 47.39 1.56 18.36
N PRO A 34 47.32 2.85 18.00
CA PRO A 34 46.12 3.43 17.41
C PRO A 34 45.86 2.87 15.99
N LEU A 35 44.59 2.81 15.57
CA LEU A 35 44.26 2.50 14.18
C LEU A 35 44.80 3.59 13.24
N GLU A 36 45.02 3.25 11.97
CA GLU A 36 45.39 4.24 10.96
C GLU A 36 44.31 5.31 10.84
N PRO A 37 44.66 6.58 10.56
CA PRO A 37 43.69 7.68 10.50
C PRO A 37 42.50 7.41 9.57
N PHE A 38 42.73 6.73 8.44
CA PHE A 38 41.67 6.36 7.51
C PHE A 38 40.72 5.30 8.06
N ASP A 39 41.25 4.28 8.76
CA ASP A 39 40.44 3.23 9.39
C ASP A 39 39.53 3.85 10.47
N ALA A 40 40.10 4.71 11.33
CA ALA A 40 39.35 5.41 12.37
C ALA A 40 38.24 6.29 11.78
N TRP A 41 38.55 7.11 10.78
CA TRP A 41 37.56 7.95 10.10
C TRP A 41 36.43 7.13 9.45
N LYS A 42 36.77 6.00 8.80
CA LYS A 42 35.79 5.13 8.15
C LYS A 42 34.84 4.51 9.19
N ILE A 43 35.38 4.04 10.30
CA ILE A 43 34.59 3.48 11.42
C ILE A 43 33.64 4.53 11.98
N ASP A 44 34.14 5.73 12.32
CA ASP A 44 33.33 6.80 12.91
C ASP A 44 32.18 7.20 11.98
N ARG A 45 32.46 7.31 10.68
CA ARG A 45 31.46 7.64 9.66
C ARG A 45 30.36 6.56 9.56
N LEU A 46 30.73 5.29 9.52
CA LEU A 46 29.77 4.18 9.41
C LEU A 46 28.97 4.00 10.71
N ALA A 47 29.65 4.03 11.86
CA ALA A 47 29.02 3.97 13.18
C ALA A 47 28.00 5.10 13.38
N GLY A 48 28.35 6.34 12.99
CA GLY A 48 27.45 7.48 13.07
C GLY A 48 26.19 7.31 12.22
N ARG A 49 26.32 6.84 10.97
CA ARG A 49 25.17 6.59 10.07
C ARG A 49 24.28 5.46 10.57
N LEU A 50 24.87 4.37 11.05
CA LEU A 50 24.15 3.23 11.63
C LEU A 50 23.41 3.65 12.91
N ALA A 51 24.06 4.39 13.80
CA ALA A 51 23.44 4.91 15.02
C ALA A 51 22.24 5.81 14.72
N GLN A 52 22.33 6.69 13.73
CA GLN A 52 21.20 7.52 13.30
C GLN A 52 20.01 6.67 12.82
N ARG A 53 20.28 5.60 12.07
CA ARG A 53 19.24 4.67 11.61
C ARG A 53 18.61 3.91 12.76
N PHE A 54 19.40 3.34 13.66
CA PHE A 54 18.87 2.61 14.83
C PHE A 54 18.14 3.53 15.82
N ALA A 55 18.53 4.80 15.92
CA ALA A 55 17.77 5.79 16.70
C ALA A 55 16.41 6.09 16.06
N LYS A 56 16.33 6.16 14.72
CA LYS A 56 15.05 6.31 14.00
C LYS A 56 14.15 5.08 14.18
N GLU A 57 14.72 3.89 14.12
CA GLU A 57 14.04 2.62 14.41
C GLU A 57 13.46 2.60 15.83
N GLY A 58 14.29 2.84 16.85
CA GLY A 58 13.84 2.85 18.25
C GLY A 58 12.72 3.87 18.52
N ARG A 59 12.84 5.09 17.97
CA ARG A 59 11.77 6.10 18.08
C ARG A 59 10.44 5.63 17.49
N ARG A 60 10.47 4.90 16.38
CA ARG A 60 9.25 4.40 15.71
C ARG A 60 8.65 3.17 16.39
N GLN A 61 9.48 2.35 17.03
CA GLN A 61 9.06 1.16 17.78
C GLN A 61 8.74 1.47 19.25
N GLY A 62 8.86 2.72 19.70
CA GLY A 62 8.62 3.10 21.10
C GLY A 62 9.67 2.59 22.08
N GLY A 63 10.88 2.27 21.62
CA GLY A 63 11.95 1.65 22.41
C GLY A 63 13.32 2.33 22.27
N PRO A 64 14.32 1.95 23.09
CA PRO A 64 15.68 2.44 22.95
C PRO A 64 16.32 1.95 21.64
N ALA A 65 17.31 2.70 21.14
CA ALA A 65 18.08 2.27 19.98
C ALA A 65 18.87 0.97 20.30
N ARG A 66 18.81 -0.02 19.40
CA ARG A 66 19.51 -1.30 19.56
C ARG A 66 21.02 -1.14 19.71
N HIS A 67 21.61 -0.18 18.99
CA HIS A 67 23.01 0.19 19.14
C HIS A 67 23.17 1.70 19.24
N THR A 68 24.10 2.12 20.10
CA THR A 68 24.56 3.51 20.20
C THR A 68 25.79 3.71 19.31
N GLY A 69 26.10 4.97 18.98
CA GLY A 69 27.34 5.31 18.26
C GLY A 69 28.58 4.75 18.94
N ALA A 70 28.67 4.88 20.27
CA ALA A 70 29.79 4.33 21.05
C ALA A 70 29.89 2.80 20.92
N SER A 71 28.78 2.07 21.12
CA SER A 71 28.78 0.61 21.01
C SER A 71 29.16 0.11 19.61
N LEU A 72 28.79 0.85 18.56
CA LEU A 72 29.17 0.53 17.19
C LEU A 72 30.65 0.79 16.95
N THR A 73 31.16 1.95 17.38
CA THR A 73 32.59 2.25 17.29
C THR A 73 33.43 1.20 18.00
N ASP A 74 33.02 0.73 19.19
CA ASP A 74 33.72 -0.31 19.93
C ASP A 74 33.79 -1.64 19.16
N VAL A 75 32.63 -2.14 18.68
CA VAL A 75 32.56 -3.40 17.93
C VAL A 75 33.35 -3.31 16.62
N LEU A 76 33.18 -2.22 15.86
CA LEU A 76 33.86 -2.05 14.57
C LEU A 76 35.37 -1.87 14.74
N THR A 77 35.81 -1.19 15.80
CA THR A 77 37.24 -1.05 16.15
C THR A 77 37.85 -2.39 16.53
N ALA A 78 37.17 -3.15 17.40
CA ALA A 78 37.62 -4.48 17.80
C ALA A 78 37.72 -5.43 16.60
N TYR A 79 36.69 -5.44 15.75
CA TYR A 79 36.68 -6.25 14.53
C TYR A 79 37.80 -5.86 13.57
N ARG A 80 38.01 -4.56 13.31
CA ARG A 80 39.06 -4.09 12.40
C ARG A 80 40.46 -4.50 12.87
N ARG A 81 40.69 -4.56 14.18
CA ARG A 81 41.94 -5.07 14.76
C ARG A 81 42.12 -6.57 14.51
N HIS A 82 41.06 -7.36 14.67
CA HIS A 82 41.08 -8.78 14.33
C HIS A 82 41.37 -9.00 12.84
N GLU A 83 40.67 -8.27 11.98
CA GLU A 83 40.86 -8.32 10.52
C GLU A 83 42.31 -8.00 10.11
N ARG A 84 42.92 -6.97 10.70
CA ARG A 84 44.33 -6.62 10.41
C ARG A 84 45.34 -7.64 10.92
N ALA A 85 44.98 -8.39 11.95
CA ALA A 85 45.79 -9.47 12.50
C ALA A 85 45.60 -10.80 11.74
N LEU A 86 44.75 -10.85 10.70
CA LEU A 86 44.55 -12.04 9.88
C LEU A 86 45.78 -12.31 9.01
N GLY A 87 46.70 -13.12 9.53
CA GLY A 87 47.90 -13.57 8.81
C GLY A 87 47.80 -15.00 8.26
N ASP A 88 46.84 -15.80 8.74
CA ASP A 88 46.70 -17.23 8.43
C ASP A 88 45.22 -17.64 8.45
N ALA A 89 44.76 -18.34 7.41
CA ALA A 89 43.41 -18.87 7.30
C ALA A 89 43.10 -19.95 8.35
N ASP A 90 44.13 -20.66 8.84
CA ASP A 90 43.99 -21.65 9.91
C ASP A 90 44.12 -21.05 11.32
N GLY A 91 44.24 -19.72 11.43
CA GLY A 91 44.22 -19.02 12.72
C GLY A 91 42.84 -19.04 13.41
N PRO A 92 42.74 -18.56 14.67
CA PRO A 92 41.47 -18.49 15.39
C PRO A 92 40.37 -17.71 14.65
N LEU A 93 40.72 -16.56 14.08
CA LEU A 93 39.78 -15.76 13.28
C LEU A 93 39.41 -16.46 11.97
N GLY A 94 40.38 -17.05 11.26
CA GLY A 94 40.14 -17.73 9.99
C GLY A 94 39.19 -18.93 10.13
N ARG A 95 39.34 -19.73 11.20
CA ARG A 95 38.38 -20.79 11.55
C ARG A 95 36.99 -20.23 11.87
N ALA A 96 36.90 -19.19 12.70
CA ALA A 96 35.62 -18.57 13.04
C ALA A 96 34.89 -18.02 11.81
N LEU A 97 35.63 -17.44 10.85
CA LEU A 97 35.10 -17.00 9.56
C LEU A 97 34.66 -18.16 8.68
N ALA A 98 35.44 -19.24 8.60
CA ALA A 98 35.09 -20.43 7.84
C ALA A 98 33.79 -21.08 8.36
N ASP A 99 33.65 -21.18 9.69
CA ASP A 99 32.45 -21.70 10.34
C ASP A 99 31.23 -20.81 10.07
N LEU A 100 31.40 -19.48 10.18
CA LEU A 100 30.31 -18.52 9.98
C LEU A 100 29.87 -18.39 8.51
N HIS A 101 30.78 -18.66 7.56
CA HIS A 101 30.58 -18.45 6.13
C HIS A 101 30.56 -19.75 5.32
N GLY A 102 30.20 -20.87 5.95
CA GLY A 102 30.12 -22.19 5.32
C GLY A 102 29.19 -22.27 4.11
N ASP A 103 28.19 -21.38 4.02
CA ASP A 103 27.18 -21.37 2.96
C ASP A 103 27.68 -20.81 1.60
N TRP A 104 28.88 -20.22 1.55
CA TRP A 104 29.39 -19.66 0.29
C TRP A 104 30.92 -19.75 0.15
N LEU A 105 31.67 -19.69 1.25
CA LEU A 105 33.13 -19.68 1.20
C LEU A 105 33.72 -20.95 0.54
N PRO A 106 33.17 -22.17 0.74
CA PRO A 106 33.64 -23.35 0.02
C PRO A 106 33.47 -23.24 -1.50
N THR A 107 32.37 -22.64 -1.96
CA THR A 107 32.11 -22.42 -3.39
C THR A 107 33.02 -21.34 -3.97
N TYR A 108 33.31 -20.28 -3.20
CA TYR A 108 34.31 -19.29 -3.58
C TYR A 108 35.69 -19.91 -3.79
N ARG A 109 36.12 -20.74 -2.82
CA ARG A 109 37.39 -21.48 -2.93
C ARG A 109 37.38 -22.44 -4.11
N GLY A 110 36.32 -23.24 -4.25
CA GLY A 110 36.20 -24.21 -5.35
C GLY A 110 36.24 -23.56 -6.73
N ALA A 111 35.57 -22.42 -6.91
CA ALA A 111 35.58 -21.68 -8.16
C ALA A 111 36.98 -21.18 -8.54
N LEU A 112 37.75 -20.64 -7.59
CA LEU A 112 39.07 -20.08 -7.89
C LEU A 112 40.20 -21.13 -7.93
N ASP A 113 40.20 -22.11 -7.03
CA ASP A 113 41.24 -23.15 -6.99
C ASP A 113 41.20 -24.06 -8.22
N ALA A 114 40.01 -24.32 -8.75
CA ALA A 114 39.82 -25.14 -9.95
C ALA A 114 39.91 -24.33 -11.25
N PHE A 115 40.10 -23.01 -11.19
CA PHE A 115 40.08 -22.16 -12.37
C PHE A 115 41.36 -22.34 -13.21
N GLN A 116 41.17 -22.72 -14.47
CA GLN A 116 42.19 -22.72 -15.51
C GLN A 116 41.66 -21.94 -16.71
N ARG A 117 42.50 -21.10 -17.33
CA ARG A 117 42.06 -20.27 -18.43
C ARG A 117 41.73 -21.15 -19.64
N PRO A 118 40.57 -20.96 -20.31
CA PRO A 118 40.09 -21.88 -21.34
C PRO A 118 41.02 -22.01 -22.55
N PHE A 119 41.76 -20.95 -22.88
CA PHE A 119 42.63 -20.88 -24.05
C PHE A 119 44.00 -21.53 -23.84
N ASP A 120 44.32 -21.95 -22.60
CA ASP A 120 45.58 -22.63 -22.27
C ASP A 120 45.44 -24.17 -22.29
N ALA A 121 44.21 -24.70 -22.43
CA ALA A 121 43.93 -26.13 -22.47
C ALA A 121 43.72 -26.61 -23.92
N ASP A 122 44.81 -26.96 -24.60
CA ASP A 122 44.74 -27.75 -25.83
C ASP A 122 44.18 -29.17 -25.54
N ALA A 123 43.21 -29.58 -26.36
CA ALA A 123 43.04 -30.95 -26.88
C ALA A 123 42.28 -32.06 -26.13
N ASP A 124 41.32 -31.78 -25.23
CA ASP A 124 40.29 -32.80 -24.88
C ASP A 124 38.87 -32.19 -24.91
N GLY A 125 38.38 -31.98 -26.12
CA GLY A 125 37.02 -31.50 -26.40
C GLY A 125 35.97 -32.58 -26.16
N ALA A 126 34.99 -32.29 -25.29
CA ALA A 126 33.68 -32.96 -25.35
C ALA A 126 32.52 -32.21 -24.67
N ALA A 127 32.75 -31.30 -23.71
CA ALA A 127 31.63 -30.73 -22.92
C ALA A 127 31.46 -29.20 -22.95
N ASP A 128 32.46 -28.43 -23.40
CA ASP A 128 32.54 -26.96 -23.13
C ASP A 128 32.16 -26.07 -24.34
N ALA A 129 31.88 -26.65 -25.51
CA ALA A 129 31.66 -25.92 -26.77
C ALA A 129 30.25 -25.30 -26.94
N ALA A 130 29.35 -25.45 -25.97
CA ALA A 130 27.93 -25.07 -26.10
C ALA A 130 27.51 -23.84 -25.27
N ALA A 131 28.43 -23.21 -24.55
CA ALA A 131 28.11 -22.12 -23.62
C ALA A 131 28.21 -20.74 -24.32
N GLY A 132 27.06 -20.14 -24.64
CA GLY A 132 26.98 -18.87 -25.37
C GLY A 132 27.68 -17.69 -24.68
N TRP A 133 27.91 -17.77 -23.37
CA TRP A 133 28.63 -16.72 -22.63
C TRP A 133 30.13 -16.61 -22.96
N ARG A 134 30.72 -17.62 -23.63
CA ARG A 134 32.11 -17.59 -24.11
C ARG A 134 32.28 -16.81 -25.42
N GLU A 135 31.19 -16.47 -26.12
CA GLU A 135 31.24 -15.62 -27.31
C GLU A 135 31.85 -14.25 -26.96
N PRO A 136 32.79 -13.69 -27.74
CA PRO A 136 33.49 -12.45 -27.39
C PRO A 136 32.57 -11.28 -27.02
N GLU A 137 31.40 -11.20 -27.66
CA GLU A 137 30.36 -10.21 -27.42
C GLU A 137 29.74 -10.32 -26.03
N VAL A 138 29.60 -11.53 -25.48
CA VAL A 138 29.10 -11.78 -24.12
C VAL A 138 30.26 -11.78 -23.13
N TYR A 139 31.34 -12.47 -23.47
CA TYR A 139 32.50 -12.66 -22.61
C TYR A 139 33.13 -11.32 -22.20
N TYR A 140 33.42 -10.46 -23.16
CA TYR A 140 33.91 -9.10 -22.87
C TYR A 140 32.77 -8.10 -22.76
N GLY A 141 31.79 -8.14 -23.68
CA GLY A 141 30.76 -7.09 -23.76
C GLY A 141 29.75 -7.11 -22.63
N ARG A 142 29.45 -8.29 -22.06
CA ARG A 142 28.60 -8.45 -20.87
C ARG A 142 29.41 -8.80 -19.61
N LEU A 143 30.74 -8.68 -19.69
CA LEU A 143 31.67 -8.92 -18.59
C LEU A 143 31.56 -10.33 -17.98
N ALA A 144 31.27 -11.36 -18.78
CA ALA A 144 31.35 -12.73 -18.30
C ALA A 144 32.77 -13.07 -17.81
N ILE A 145 33.80 -12.45 -18.40
CA ILE A 145 35.18 -12.49 -17.91
C ILE A 145 35.31 -12.07 -16.44
N ALA A 146 34.48 -11.17 -15.92
CA ALA A 146 34.59 -10.72 -14.52
C ALA A 146 34.02 -11.74 -13.50
N CYS A 147 33.35 -12.79 -13.95
CA CYS A 147 32.79 -13.86 -13.11
C CYS A 147 33.02 -15.27 -13.66
N GLU A 148 33.93 -15.43 -14.61
CA GLU A 148 34.19 -16.70 -15.29
C GLU A 148 34.41 -17.90 -14.34
N PRO A 149 35.19 -17.80 -13.25
CA PRO A 149 35.42 -18.93 -12.35
C PRO A 149 34.11 -19.51 -11.79
N PHE A 150 33.12 -18.64 -11.56
CA PHE A 150 31.81 -19.03 -11.03
C PHE A 150 30.90 -19.64 -12.11
N LEU A 151 31.00 -19.17 -13.36
CA LEU A 151 30.31 -19.76 -14.51
C LEU A 151 30.83 -21.17 -14.78
N VAL A 152 32.15 -21.35 -14.76
CA VAL A 152 32.81 -22.66 -14.93
C VAL A 152 32.43 -23.61 -13.79
N GLU A 153 32.50 -23.15 -12.54
CA GLU A 153 32.14 -23.98 -11.37
C GLU A 153 30.66 -24.39 -11.39
N LEU A 154 29.75 -23.48 -11.75
CA LEU A 154 28.33 -23.79 -11.93
C LEU A 154 28.14 -24.86 -13.01
N GLY A 155 28.81 -24.68 -14.16
CA GLY A 155 28.78 -25.61 -15.27
C GLY A 155 29.25 -27.00 -14.87
N ARG A 156 30.44 -27.10 -14.26
CA ARG A 156 31.03 -28.35 -13.78
C ARG A 156 30.10 -29.10 -12.82
N ARG A 157 29.49 -28.38 -11.85
CA ARG A 157 28.55 -28.98 -10.90
C ARG A 157 27.30 -29.51 -11.58
N LEU A 158 26.71 -28.77 -12.51
CA LEU A 158 25.47 -29.17 -13.17
C LEU A 158 25.69 -30.26 -14.23
N THR A 159 26.77 -30.22 -15.01
CA THR A 159 27.12 -31.28 -15.97
C THR A 159 27.21 -32.64 -15.28
N SER A 160 27.85 -32.69 -14.09
CA SER A 160 27.94 -33.93 -13.32
C SER A 160 26.58 -34.54 -12.92
N VAL A 161 25.53 -33.72 -12.87
CA VAL A 161 24.16 -34.16 -12.57
C VAL A 161 23.41 -34.59 -13.85
N LEU A 162 23.75 -34.01 -15.00
CA LEU A 162 23.10 -34.33 -16.27
C LEU A 162 23.48 -35.71 -16.83
N ASP A 163 24.67 -36.23 -16.49
CA ASP A 163 25.15 -37.54 -16.95
C ASP A 163 24.46 -38.75 -16.26
N ALA A 164 23.57 -38.49 -15.29
CA ALA A 164 22.78 -39.54 -14.65
C ALA A 164 21.67 -40.06 -15.61
N GLY A 165 21.61 -41.38 -15.84
CA GLY A 165 20.65 -42.01 -16.75
C GLY A 165 19.17 -41.76 -16.42
N GLY A 166 18.29 -41.92 -17.43
CA GLY A 166 16.86 -41.64 -17.34
C GLY A 166 16.38 -40.77 -18.51
N LEU A 167 15.47 -39.82 -18.25
CA LEU A 167 15.09 -38.78 -19.20
C LEU A 167 16.33 -38.02 -19.68
N ALA A 168 16.51 -37.91 -21.00
CA ALA A 168 17.63 -37.18 -21.58
C ALA A 168 17.45 -35.66 -21.33
N ILE A 169 18.45 -35.01 -20.76
CA ILE A 169 18.46 -33.56 -20.51
C ILE A 169 19.64 -32.97 -21.28
N ALA A 170 19.37 -32.05 -22.19
CA ALA A 170 20.39 -31.49 -23.07
C ALA A 170 21.40 -30.61 -22.30
N PRO A 171 22.68 -30.56 -22.73
CA PRO A 171 23.69 -29.66 -22.15
C PRO A 171 23.31 -28.18 -22.17
N ARG A 172 22.41 -27.76 -23.08
CA ARG A 172 21.90 -26.39 -23.15
C ARG A 172 21.24 -25.93 -21.83
N VAL A 173 20.68 -26.87 -21.05
CA VAL A 173 20.14 -26.59 -19.71
C VAL A 173 21.22 -26.04 -18.77
N VAL A 174 22.46 -26.54 -18.85
CA VAL A 174 23.60 -25.99 -18.09
C VAL A 174 23.92 -24.56 -18.53
N ALA A 175 23.95 -24.33 -19.85
CA ALA A 175 24.18 -23.01 -20.41
C ALA A 175 23.11 -22.00 -19.94
N ALA A 176 21.84 -22.40 -19.88
CA ALA A 176 20.77 -21.55 -19.35
C ALA A 176 20.99 -21.11 -17.89
N PHE A 177 21.48 -22.01 -17.02
CA PHE A 177 21.85 -21.65 -15.64
C PHE A 177 23.05 -20.69 -15.57
N GLN A 178 24.06 -20.89 -16.43
CA GLN A 178 25.22 -19.99 -16.52
C GLN A 178 24.83 -18.60 -17.03
N GLU A 179 24.02 -18.54 -18.09
CA GLU A 179 23.46 -17.31 -18.65
C GLU A 179 22.62 -16.58 -17.60
N HIS A 180 21.79 -17.31 -16.84
CA HIS A 180 21.00 -16.75 -15.74
C HIS A 180 21.86 -16.19 -14.59
N LEU A 181 22.96 -16.85 -14.22
CA LEU A 181 23.91 -16.30 -13.24
C LEU A 181 24.48 -14.98 -13.74
N LEU A 182 24.90 -14.92 -15.01
CA LEU A 182 25.43 -13.71 -15.63
C LEU A 182 24.38 -12.57 -15.65
N ASP A 183 23.14 -12.86 -16.03
CA ASP A 183 22.03 -11.91 -16.04
C ASP A 183 21.79 -11.29 -14.66
N ARG A 184 21.80 -12.13 -13.60
CA ARG A 184 21.60 -11.66 -12.22
C ARG A 184 22.65 -10.66 -11.77
N PHE A 185 23.89 -10.78 -12.26
CA PHE A 185 25.01 -9.95 -11.83
C PHE A 185 25.44 -8.88 -12.84
N ALA A 186 24.87 -8.83 -14.04
CA ALA A 186 25.27 -7.91 -15.11
C ALA A 186 25.48 -6.46 -14.63
N LEU A 187 24.52 -5.90 -13.88
CA LEU A 187 24.62 -4.55 -13.34
C LEU A 187 25.74 -4.40 -12.29
N ALA A 188 25.88 -5.38 -11.39
CA ALA A 188 26.91 -5.34 -10.34
C ALA A 188 28.32 -5.49 -10.94
N LEU A 189 28.47 -6.34 -11.96
CA LEU A 189 29.73 -6.52 -12.69
C LEU A 189 30.12 -5.25 -13.44
N ALA A 190 29.19 -4.65 -14.20
CA ALA A 190 29.43 -3.39 -14.90
C ALA A 190 29.93 -2.30 -13.95
N TRP A 191 29.23 -2.11 -12.83
CA TRP A 191 29.60 -1.12 -11.82
C TRP A 191 30.93 -1.39 -11.12
N ALA A 192 31.22 -2.63 -10.76
CA ALA A 192 32.49 -2.98 -10.11
C ALA A 192 33.68 -2.85 -11.06
N VAL A 193 33.54 -3.34 -12.31
CA VAL A 193 34.57 -3.23 -13.34
C VAL A 193 34.80 -1.77 -13.72
N GLU A 194 33.74 -0.95 -13.87
CA GLU A 194 33.88 0.48 -14.16
C GLU A 194 34.60 1.23 -13.04
N ALA A 195 34.27 0.93 -11.78
CA ALA A 195 34.92 1.56 -10.63
C ALA A 195 36.41 1.18 -10.55
N ASP A 196 36.76 -0.09 -10.80
CA ASP A 196 38.16 -0.54 -10.87
C ASP A 196 38.90 0.08 -12.06
N ALA A 197 38.26 0.11 -13.23
CA ALA A 197 38.83 0.66 -14.46
C ALA A 197 39.17 2.14 -14.31
N LYS A 198 38.33 2.93 -13.61
CA LYS A 198 38.62 4.35 -13.30
C LYS A 198 39.86 4.51 -12.42
N VAL A 199 40.04 3.62 -11.44
CA VAL A 199 41.25 3.60 -10.61
C VAL A 199 42.46 3.20 -11.44
N TYR A 200 42.32 2.19 -12.29
CA TYR A 200 43.37 1.74 -13.21
C TYR A 200 43.84 2.87 -14.14
N CYS A 201 42.90 3.58 -14.80
CA CYS A 201 43.21 4.73 -15.64
C CYS A 201 43.97 5.81 -14.87
N ARG A 202 43.52 6.17 -13.68
CA ARG A 202 44.17 7.20 -12.85
C ARG A 202 45.57 6.79 -12.40
N LEU A 203 45.79 5.52 -12.04
CA LEU A 203 47.10 5.02 -11.62
C LEU A 203 48.09 4.88 -12.79
N ARG A 204 47.58 4.78 -14.02
CA ARG A 204 48.36 4.56 -15.25
C ARG A 204 48.42 5.78 -16.16
N ASP A 205 47.79 6.89 -15.76
CA ASP A 205 47.65 8.11 -16.56
C ASP A 205 47.04 7.85 -17.95
N ILE A 206 46.05 6.95 -18.02
CA ILE A 206 45.30 6.64 -19.25
C ILE A 206 44.13 7.61 -19.33
N ASP A 207 44.02 8.31 -20.47
CA ASP A 207 42.86 9.14 -20.80
C ASP A 207 41.72 8.27 -21.37
N PRO A 208 40.58 8.14 -20.67
CA PRO A 208 39.45 7.34 -21.14
C PRO A 208 38.90 7.80 -22.50
N GLU A 209 39.01 9.09 -22.85
CA GLU A 209 38.45 9.62 -24.10
C GLU A 209 39.26 9.25 -25.34
N THR A 210 40.55 8.96 -25.18
CA THR A 210 41.46 8.61 -26.30
C THR A 210 41.89 7.14 -26.29
N SER A 211 41.54 6.39 -25.24
CA SER A 211 41.80 4.95 -25.12
C SER A 211 41.11 4.11 -26.21
N THR A 212 41.78 3.05 -26.65
CA THR A 212 41.25 2.13 -27.67
C THR A 212 40.49 0.95 -27.04
N ARG A 213 39.70 0.25 -27.87
CA ARG A 213 39.09 -1.03 -27.49
C ARG A 213 40.13 -2.05 -27.02
N GLU A 214 41.31 -2.07 -27.66
CA GLU A 214 42.39 -2.99 -27.33
C GLU A 214 42.99 -2.69 -25.96
N ASP A 215 43.10 -1.41 -25.58
CA ASP A 215 43.56 -1.00 -24.24
C ASP A 215 42.60 -1.49 -23.14
N TYR A 216 41.29 -1.42 -23.40
CA TYR A 216 40.28 -1.90 -22.47
C TYR A 216 40.29 -3.44 -22.34
N LEU A 217 40.40 -4.16 -23.45
CA LEU A 217 40.55 -5.62 -23.44
C LEU A 217 41.82 -6.05 -22.70
N ALA A 218 42.95 -5.37 -22.94
CA ALA A 218 44.20 -5.65 -22.23
C ALA A 218 44.09 -5.40 -20.71
N TYR A 219 43.31 -4.39 -20.29
CA TYR A 219 42.96 -4.19 -18.89
C TYR A 219 42.16 -5.38 -18.35
N LEU A 220 41.08 -5.78 -19.01
CA LEU A 220 40.24 -6.89 -18.57
C LEU A 220 41.05 -8.20 -18.46
N ASP A 221 41.84 -8.52 -19.49
CA ASP A 221 42.66 -9.73 -19.53
C ASP A 221 43.72 -9.77 -18.43
N LYS A 222 44.22 -8.61 -18.02
CA LYS A 222 45.19 -8.48 -16.93
C LYS A 222 44.52 -8.53 -15.56
N THR A 223 43.35 -7.91 -15.42
CA THR A 223 42.59 -7.88 -14.17
C THR A 223 42.04 -9.26 -13.84
N PHE A 224 41.71 -10.05 -14.87
CA PHE A 224 41.11 -11.38 -14.78
C PHE A 224 42.00 -12.48 -15.39
N ALA A 225 43.31 -12.37 -15.20
CA ALA A 225 44.29 -13.28 -15.80
C ALA A 225 44.29 -14.69 -15.18
N ASP A 226 44.20 -14.76 -13.85
CA ASP A 226 44.34 -15.98 -13.05
C ASP A 226 43.57 -15.88 -11.73
N ALA A 227 43.50 -16.99 -10.98
CA ALA A 227 42.79 -17.07 -9.71
C ALA A 227 43.23 -16.02 -8.68
N ALA A 228 44.51 -15.64 -8.66
CA ALA A 228 45.03 -14.61 -7.76
C ALA A 228 44.56 -13.21 -8.17
N SER A 229 44.45 -12.96 -9.46
CA SER A 229 43.98 -11.69 -10.03
C SER A 229 42.48 -11.50 -9.77
N TYR A 230 41.66 -12.55 -9.97
CA TYR A 230 40.25 -12.55 -9.56
C TYR A 230 40.09 -12.30 -8.07
N HIS A 231 40.85 -13.02 -7.24
CA HIS A 231 40.77 -12.86 -5.79
C HIS A 231 41.10 -11.43 -5.36
N ARG A 232 42.13 -10.80 -5.94
CA ARG A 232 42.46 -9.40 -5.69
C ARG A 232 41.30 -8.45 -6.04
N PHE A 233 40.65 -8.65 -7.19
CA PHE A 233 39.48 -7.86 -7.57
C PHE A 233 38.34 -8.01 -6.56
N TYR A 234 38.04 -9.24 -6.14
CA TYR A 234 37.00 -9.47 -5.13
C TYR A 234 37.38 -8.97 -3.73
N LEU A 235 38.66 -8.82 -3.38
CA LEU A 235 39.05 -8.17 -2.12
C LEU A 235 38.73 -6.66 -2.10
N GLU A 236 38.67 -6.01 -3.26
CA GLU A 236 38.18 -4.63 -3.40
C GLU A 236 36.64 -4.58 -3.41
N TYR A 237 35.98 -5.60 -3.97
CA TYR A 237 34.52 -5.75 -4.00
C TYR A 237 34.04 -7.00 -3.25
N PRO A 238 34.24 -7.08 -1.91
CA PRO A 238 34.04 -8.30 -1.14
C PRO A 238 32.61 -8.83 -1.15
N VAL A 239 31.62 -7.93 -1.22
CA VAL A 239 30.21 -8.32 -1.28
C VAL A 239 29.87 -8.96 -2.63
N LEU A 240 30.48 -8.50 -3.73
CA LEU A 240 30.33 -9.12 -5.05
C LEU A 240 30.88 -10.56 -5.05
N GLY A 241 32.09 -10.75 -4.51
CA GLY A 241 32.70 -12.08 -4.40
C GLY A 241 31.87 -13.05 -3.54
N ARG A 242 31.37 -12.57 -2.39
CA ARG A 242 30.44 -13.32 -1.53
C ARG A 242 29.17 -13.73 -2.27
N TRP A 243 28.51 -12.78 -2.93
CA TRP A 243 27.24 -13.05 -3.61
C TRP A 243 27.39 -13.93 -4.84
N LEU A 244 28.43 -13.77 -5.65
CA LEU A 244 28.71 -14.68 -6.77
C LEU A 244 28.85 -16.11 -6.27
N ALA A 245 29.70 -16.33 -5.26
CA ALA A 245 29.90 -17.66 -4.68
C ALA A 245 28.61 -18.25 -4.09
N HIS A 246 27.85 -17.44 -3.37
CA HIS A 246 26.62 -17.89 -2.73
C HIS A 246 25.54 -18.25 -3.77
N VAL A 247 25.29 -17.37 -4.74
CA VAL A 247 24.28 -17.61 -5.78
C VAL A 247 24.69 -18.76 -6.70
N THR A 248 25.99 -18.95 -6.99
CA THR A 248 26.48 -20.13 -7.70
C THR A 248 26.13 -21.42 -6.96
N ASP A 249 26.30 -21.47 -5.63
CA ASP A 249 25.93 -22.64 -4.83
C ASP A 249 24.42 -22.91 -4.88
N LEU A 250 23.62 -21.85 -4.69
CA LEU A 250 22.16 -21.93 -4.72
C LEU A 250 21.63 -22.38 -6.09
N LEU A 251 22.14 -21.81 -7.19
CA LEU A 251 21.76 -22.21 -8.55
C LEU A 251 22.20 -23.64 -8.88
N ALA A 252 23.39 -24.06 -8.43
CA ALA A 252 23.83 -25.45 -8.59
C ALA A 252 22.90 -26.42 -7.84
N ALA A 253 22.46 -26.05 -6.64
CA ALA A 253 21.48 -26.84 -5.88
C ALA A 253 20.11 -26.87 -6.58
N HIS A 254 19.66 -25.72 -7.12
CA HIS A 254 18.40 -25.61 -7.85
C HIS A 254 18.38 -26.44 -9.14
N GLY A 255 19.43 -26.34 -9.97
CA GLY A 255 19.54 -27.12 -11.20
C GLY A 255 19.65 -28.63 -10.93
N ARG A 256 20.34 -29.02 -9.86
CA ARG A 256 20.36 -30.43 -9.41
C ARG A 256 18.97 -30.93 -9.01
N GLU A 257 18.25 -30.13 -8.22
CA GLU A 257 16.89 -30.45 -7.78
C GLU A 257 15.93 -30.56 -8.97
N LEU A 258 16.01 -29.61 -9.92
CA LEU A 258 15.23 -29.62 -11.17
C LEU A 258 15.48 -30.91 -11.97
N ALA A 259 16.74 -31.24 -12.24
CA ALA A 259 17.10 -32.42 -13.04
C ALA A 259 16.63 -33.73 -12.39
N VAL A 260 16.76 -33.85 -11.06
CA VAL A 260 16.28 -35.03 -10.31
C VAL A 260 14.76 -35.14 -10.40
N ARG A 261 14.03 -34.04 -10.19
CA ARG A 261 12.56 -34.02 -10.23
C ARG A 261 12.03 -34.32 -11.64
N LEU A 262 12.59 -33.70 -12.68
CA LEU A 262 12.21 -33.95 -14.07
C LEU A 262 12.36 -35.43 -14.46
N ARG A 263 13.45 -36.08 -14.05
CA ARG A 263 13.64 -37.53 -14.30
C ARG A 263 12.64 -38.38 -13.52
N ALA A 264 12.40 -38.05 -12.25
CA ALA A 264 11.48 -38.80 -11.41
C ALA A 264 10.02 -38.71 -11.90
N ASP A 265 9.65 -37.54 -12.45
CA ASP A 265 8.28 -37.23 -12.83
C ASP A 265 7.99 -37.35 -14.34
N ALA A 266 8.99 -37.72 -15.15
CA ALA A 266 8.89 -37.74 -16.62
C ALA A 266 7.66 -38.47 -17.15
N ALA A 267 7.36 -39.67 -16.61
CA ALA A 267 6.20 -40.46 -17.01
C ALA A 267 4.88 -39.76 -16.63
N ALA A 268 4.80 -39.24 -15.41
CA ALA A 268 3.59 -38.55 -14.94
C ALA A 268 3.32 -37.24 -15.68
N ILE A 269 4.37 -36.51 -16.07
CA ILE A 269 4.25 -35.29 -16.90
C ILE A 269 3.73 -35.68 -18.29
N GLY A 270 4.33 -36.71 -18.89
CA GLY A 270 3.90 -37.24 -20.19
C GLY A 270 2.42 -37.64 -20.20
N ASP A 271 2.00 -38.41 -19.20
CA ASP A 271 0.61 -38.86 -19.05
C ASP A 271 -0.36 -37.70 -18.78
N ALA A 272 0.01 -36.77 -17.87
CA ALA A 272 -0.89 -35.71 -17.42
C ALA A 272 -1.12 -34.62 -18.49
N PHE A 273 -0.12 -34.29 -19.29
CA PHE A 273 -0.19 -33.13 -20.20
C PHE A 273 -0.27 -33.52 -21.68
N PHE A 274 0.28 -34.68 -22.06
CA PHE A 274 0.47 -35.02 -23.46
C PHE A 274 -0.10 -36.39 -23.85
N GLY A 275 -0.49 -37.22 -22.87
CA GLY A 275 -0.95 -38.59 -23.09
C GLY A 275 0.12 -39.51 -23.68
N ARG A 276 1.41 -39.13 -23.58
CA ARG A 276 2.55 -39.84 -24.19
C ARG A 276 3.84 -39.56 -23.41
N PRO A 277 4.80 -40.51 -23.35
CA PRO A 277 6.06 -40.31 -22.64
C PRO A 277 6.89 -39.14 -23.19
N LEU A 278 7.55 -38.44 -22.27
CA LEU A 278 8.60 -37.48 -22.61
C LEU A 278 9.84 -38.23 -23.15
N GLY A 279 10.39 -37.72 -24.26
CA GLY A 279 11.63 -38.20 -24.86
C GLY A 279 12.86 -37.49 -24.28
N ALA A 280 12.87 -36.16 -24.30
CA ALA A 280 13.98 -35.36 -23.80
C ALA A 280 13.57 -33.95 -23.37
N VAL A 281 14.40 -33.32 -22.52
CA VAL A 281 14.36 -31.88 -22.23
C VAL A 281 15.45 -31.20 -23.06
N ARG A 282 15.05 -30.25 -23.90
CA ARG A 282 15.91 -29.58 -24.89
C ARG A 282 16.50 -28.28 -24.34
N ASP A 283 15.68 -27.48 -23.66
CA ASP A 283 16.10 -26.21 -23.09
C ASP A 283 15.23 -25.83 -21.89
N ILE A 284 15.66 -24.79 -21.16
CA ILE A 284 14.87 -24.17 -20.11
C ILE A 284 14.96 -22.63 -20.17
N GLY A 285 13.86 -21.96 -19.86
CA GLY A 285 13.80 -20.52 -19.60
C GLY A 285 13.84 -20.23 -18.09
N LEU A 286 14.83 -19.44 -17.67
CA LEU A 286 15.02 -18.97 -16.30
C LEU A 286 14.90 -17.44 -16.23
N GLY A 287 14.67 -16.89 -15.03
CA GLY A 287 14.68 -15.44 -14.80
C GLY A 287 13.40 -14.70 -15.18
N GLY A 288 12.32 -15.43 -15.52
CA GLY A 288 10.98 -14.85 -15.75
C GLY A 288 10.19 -14.58 -14.47
N SER A 289 10.72 -14.92 -13.29
CA SER A 289 10.11 -14.65 -11.98
C SER A 289 11.15 -14.18 -10.97
N ASP A 290 10.69 -13.57 -9.89
CA ASP A 290 11.56 -13.22 -8.77
C ASP A 290 12.20 -14.47 -8.13
N ALA A 291 13.42 -14.29 -7.63
CA ALA A 291 14.17 -15.34 -6.94
C ALA A 291 13.75 -15.42 -5.47
N HIS A 292 13.42 -16.62 -5.02
CA HIS A 292 12.96 -16.90 -3.65
C HIS A 292 13.66 -18.11 -3.05
N ALA A 293 13.72 -18.15 -1.71
CA ALA A 293 14.03 -19.34 -0.92
C ALA A 293 15.19 -20.20 -1.47
N GLY A 294 16.33 -19.57 -1.78
CA GLY A 294 17.53 -20.21 -2.32
C GLY A 294 17.62 -20.13 -3.84
N ALA A 295 17.49 -18.93 -4.41
CA ALA A 295 17.61 -18.67 -5.85
C ALA A 295 16.62 -19.45 -6.75
N ARG A 296 15.50 -19.91 -6.21
CA ARG A 296 14.48 -20.65 -6.96
C ARG A 296 13.57 -19.67 -7.68
N GLY A 297 13.16 -20.03 -8.90
CA GLY A 297 12.17 -19.31 -9.69
C GLY A 297 11.39 -20.27 -10.58
N VAL A 298 10.32 -19.78 -11.20
CA VAL A 298 9.55 -20.53 -12.19
C VAL A 298 10.45 -20.84 -13.39
N VAL A 299 10.38 -22.07 -13.89
CA VAL A 299 11.19 -22.54 -15.02
C VAL A 299 10.26 -22.92 -16.16
N MET A 300 10.45 -22.29 -17.32
CA MET A 300 9.82 -22.72 -18.56
C MET A 300 10.62 -23.90 -19.10
N VAL A 301 10.01 -25.04 -19.38
CA VAL A 301 10.71 -26.24 -19.82
C VAL A 301 10.33 -26.55 -21.24
N ASP A 302 11.32 -26.51 -22.14
CA ASP A 302 11.16 -26.93 -23.53
C ASP A 302 11.54 -28.40 -23.64
N ALA A 303 10.53 -29.26 -23.76
CA ALA A 303 10.71 -30.71 -23.88
C ALA A 303 10.18 -31.22 -25.22
N GLU A 304 10.49 -32.48 -25.51
CA GLU A 304 9.93 -33.24 -26.63
C GLU A 304 9.40 -34.57 -26.14
N LEU A 305 8.43 -35.10 -26.88
CA LEU A 305 7.92 -36.45 -26.69
C LEU A 305 8.85 -37.47 -27.36
N ASP A 306 8.65 -38.74 -27.07
CA ASP A 306 9.46 -39.86 -27.60
C ASP A 306 9.49 -39.96 -29.14
N ASP A 307 8.53 -39.33 -29.83
CA ASP A 307 8.47 -39.21 -31.30
C ASP A 307 9.11 -37.92 -31.86
N GLY A 308 9.65 -37.06 -30.99
CA GLY A 308 10.24 -35.77 -31.35
C GLY A 308 9.27 -34.58 -31.41
N THR A 309 7.99 -34.75 -31.05
CA THR A 309 7.02 -33.63 -31.03
C THR A 309 7.34 -32.65 -29.88
N PRO A 310 7.39 -31.32 -30.13
CA PRO A 310 7.56 -30.32 -29.07
C PRO A 310 6.45 -30.38 -28.03
N ALA A 311 6.81 -30.36 -26.75
CA ALA A 311 5.92 -30.53 -25.61
C ALA A 311 6.35 -29.64 -24.43
N PRO A 312 6.25 -28.31 -24.55
CA PRO A 312 6.68 -27.40 -23.50
C PRO A 312 5.70 -27.39 -22.32
N PHE A 313 6.23 -27.19 -21.12
CA PHE A 313 5.46 -27.08 -19.87
C PHE A 313 6.16 -26.17 -18.87
N VAL A 314 5.49 -25.86 -17.76
CA VAL A 314 6.03 -25.00 -16.70
C VAL A 314 6.37 -25.84 -15.48
N TYR A 315 7.55 -25.62 -14.91
CA TYR A 315 7.94 -26.17 -13.61
C TYR A 315 7.97 -25.06 -12.56
N LYS A 316 7.27 -25.29 -11.45
CA LYS A 316 7.26 -24.38 -10.30
C LYS A 316 7.92 -25.07 -9.11
N PRO A 317 9.05 -24.58 -8.60
CA PRO A 317 9.75 -25.16 -7.45
C PRO A 317 9.07 -24.81 -6.10
N ARG A 318 7.73 -24.72 -6.11
CA ARG A 318 6.86 -24.45 -4.96
C ARG A 318 5.55 -25.21 -5.11
N CYS A 319 4.80 -25.35 -4.01
CA CYS A 319 3.50 -26.02 -4.03
C CYS A 319 2.57 -25.41 -5.10
N VAL A 320 1.99 -26.25 -5.96
CA VAL A 320 1.00 -25.87 -7.00
C VAL A 320 -0.40 -26.42 -6.72
N ARG A 321 -0.64 -26.88 -5.48
CA ARG A 321 -1.95 -27.40 -5.10
C ARG A 321 -3.02 -26.31 -5.13
N GLY A 322 -2.65 -25.04 -4.91
CA GLY A 322 -3.57 -23.91 -5.04
C GLY A 322 -4.08 -23.74 -6.48
N GLU A 323 -3.20 -23.88 -7.46
CA GLU A 323 -3.56 -23.87 -8.88
C GLU A 323 -4.47 -25.06 -9.22
N ALA A 324 -4.14 -26.27 -8.75
CA ALA A 324 -4.99 -27.45 -8.96
C ALA A 324 -6.37 -27.31 -8.29
N ALA A 325 -6.43 -26.76 -7.09
CA ALA A 325 -7.67 -26.49 -6.35
C ALA A 325 -8.55 -25.48 -7.10
N LEU A 326 -7.94 -24.42 -7.65
CA LEU A 326 -8.67 -23.47 -8.50
C LEU A 326 -9.23 -24.17 -9.74
N GLN A 327 -8.45 -25.00 -10.44
CA GLN A 327 -8.97 -25.74 -11.60
C GLN A 327 -10.17 -26.63 -11.22
N GLY A 328 -10.14 -27.28 -10.06
CA GLY A 328 -11.28 -28.03 -9.53
C GLY A 328 -12.52 -27.17 -9.27
N LEU A 329 -12.33 -25.95 -8.75
CA LEU A 329 -13.42 -24.99 -8.54
C LEU A 329 -13.99 -24.49 -9.87
N LEU A 330 -13.15 -24.16 -10.85
CA LEU A 330 -13.57 -23.75 -12.19
C LEU A 330 -14.38 -24.88 -12.88
N ALA A 331 -13.92 -26.13 -12.77
CA ALA A 331 -14.63 -27.30 -13.27
C ALA A 331 -16.03 -27.44 -12.64
N ARG A 332 -16.14 -27.19 -11.33
CA ARG A 332 -17.42 -27.23 -10.62
C ARG A 332 -18.37 -26.13 -11.09
N LEU A 333 -17.88 -24.89 -11.20
CA LEU A 333 -18.65 -23.76 -11.69
C LEU A 333 -19.14 -23.99 -13.13
N ARG A 334 -18.29 -24.57 -13.98
CA ARG A 334 -18.65 -24.94 -15.35
C ARG A 334 -19.72 -26.03 -15.39
N ALA A 335 -19.57 -27.08 -14.58
CA ALA A 335 -20.54 -28.19 -14.50
C ALA A 335 -21.91 -27.72 -14.00
N ASP A 336 -21.93 -26.76 -13.08
CA ASP A 336 -23.15 -26.13 -12.56
C ASP A 336 -23.71 -25.04 -13.52
N GLY A 337 -23.07 -24.80 -14.68
CA GLY A 337 -23.55 -23.87 -15.72
C GLY A 337 -23.36 -22.38 -15.39
N VAL A 338 -22.45 -22.04 -14.47
CA VAL A 338 -22.25 -20.67 -13.97
C VAL A 338 -21.46 -19.82 -14.98
N VAL A 339 -20.22 -20.21 -15.28
CA VAL A 339 -19.32 -19.59 -16.27
C VAL A 339 -18.55 -20.69 -16.99
N GLY A 340 -18.37 -20.54 -18.31
CA GLY A 340 -17.76 -21.54 -19.19
C GLY A 340 -16.23 -21.56 -19.18
N PHE A 341 -15.59 -21.55 -18.00
CA PHE A 341 -14.13 -21.50 -17.88
C PHE A 341 -13.42 -22.64 -18.62
N ALA A 342 -12.31 -22.31 -19.28
CA ALA A 342 -11.39 -23.30 -19.82
C ALA A 342 -10.54 -23.93 -18.70
N GLU A 343 -10.29 -25.23 -18.82
CA GLU A 343 -9.45 -25.99 -17.88
C GLU A 343 -8.00 -26.05 -18.36
N ARG A 344 -7.08 -26.05 -17.39
CA ARG A 344 -5.65 -26.28 -17.57
C ARG A 344 -5.23 -27.47 -16.71
N ALA A 345 -4.40 -28.35 -17.27
CA ALA A 345 -3.81 -29.43 -16.50
C ALA A 345 -2.72 -28.90 -15.55
N VAL A 346 -2.82 -29.32 -14.29
CA VAL A 346 -1.84 -29.03 -13.23
C VAL A 346 -1.46 -30.37 -12.59
N LEU A 347 -0.17 -30.59 -12.38
CA LEU A 347 0.38 -31.80 -11.75
C LEU A 347 1.08 -31.43 -10.44
N PRO A 348 0.37 -31.48 -9.29
CA PRO A 348 0.96 -31.23 -7.99
C PRO A 348 1.88 -32.38 -7.54
N ARG A 349 3.01 -32.01 -6.95
CA ARG A 349 3.92 -32.90 -6.21
C ARG A 349 4.11 -32.39 -4.78
N ASP A 350 4.95 -33.06 -4.01
CA ASP A 350 5.23 -32.66 -2.63
C ASP A 350 6.18 -31.45 -2.60
N GLY A 351 5.62 -30.26 -2.34
CA GLY A 351 6.37 -29.00 -2.25
C GLY A 351 6.77 -28.36 -3.58
N TYR A 352 6.43 -28.95 -4.72
CA TYR A 352 6.65 -28.42 -6.08
C TYR A 352 5.53 -28.88 -7.03
N GLY A 353 5.58 -28.48 -8.30
CA GLY A 353 4.78 -29.16 -9.33
C GLY A 353 4.95 -28.58 -10.72
N TYR A 354 4.05 -29.00 -11.61
CA TYR A 354 4.10 -28.70 -13.03
C TYR A 354 2.75 -28.23 -13.56
N GLU A 355 2.78 -27.45 -14.63
CA GLU A 355 1.58 -26.98 -15.30
C GLU A 355 1.73 -27.07 -16.82
N ALA A 356 0.63 -27.37 -17.50
CA ALA A 356 0.58 -27.24 -18.95
C ALA A 356 0.82 -25.78 -19.36
N LEU A 357 1.62 -25.57 -20.41
CA LEU A 357 1.95 -24.24 -20.89
C LEU A 357 0.68 -23.54 -21.43
N ILE A 358 0.40 -22.34 -20.94
CA ILE A 358 -0.59 -21.44 -21.56
C ILE A 358 0.09 -20.74 -22.74
N PRO A 359 -0.37 -20.92 -23.99
CA PRO A 359 0.33 -20.35 -25.13
C PRO A 359 0.29 -18.81 -25.14
N SER A 360 1.44 -18.17 -25.12
CA SER A 360 1.54 -16.71 -25.28
C SER A 360 1.25 -16.29 -26.73
N GLY A 361 0.64 -15.12 -26.92
CA GLY A 361 0.40 -14.55 -28.26
C GLY A 361 -0.83 -15.09 -29.00
N ARG A 362 -1.61 -15.99 -28.37
CA ARG A 362 -2.90 -16.50 -28.89
C ARG A 362 -4.11 -15.73 -28.37
N ASN A 363 -3.92 -14.43 -28.12
CA ASN A 363 -4.86 -13.54 -27.47
C ASN A 363 -5.77 -12.77 -28.46
N ARG A 364 -5.85 -13.26 -29.71
CA ARG A 364 -6.70 -12.73 -30.77
C ARG A 364 -7.95 -13.58 -30.91
N VAL A 365 -9.09 -12.92 -30.93
CA VAL A 365 -10.39 -13.52 -31.19
C VAL A 365 -10.98 -12.98 -32.49
N ALA A 366 -11.85 -13.77 -33.12
CA ALA A 366 -12.43 -13.42 -34.41
C ALA A 366 -13.61 -12.44 -34.27
N THR A 367 -14.30 -12.45 -33.13
CA THR A 367 -15.53 -11.67 -32.95
C THR A 367 -15.61 -10.98 -31.59
N ARG A 368 -16.40 -9.90 -31.52
CA ARG A 368 -16.74 -9.22 -30.25
C ARG A 368 -17.46 -10.15 -29.27
N ALA A 369 -18.21 -11.14 -29.74
CA ALA A 369 -18.88 -12.13 -28.89
C ALA A 369 -17.89 -13.05 -28.17
N GLU A 370 -16.78 -13.40 -28.83
CA GLU A 370 -15.69 -14.14 -28.20
C GLU A 370 -14.95 -13.27 -27.17
N ALA A 371 -14.71 -11.99 -27.48
CA ALA A 371 -14.15 -11.05 -26.50
C ALA A 371 -15.06 -10.89 -25.28
N ALA A 372 -16.37 -10.75 -25.49
CA ALA A 372 -17.37 -10.68 -24.42
C ALA A 372 -17.33 -11.91 -23.49
N ARG A 373 -17.09 -13.12 -24.05
CA ARG A 373 -16.89 -14.34 -23.26
C ARG A 373 -15.65 -14.25 -22.38
N VAL A 374 -14.51 -13.79 -22.92
CA VAL A 374 -13.28 -13.61 -22.15
C VAL A 374 -13.50 -12.63 -20.99
N TYR A 375 -14.17 -11.50 -21.23
CA TYR A 375 -14.47 -10.53 -20.17
C TYR A 375 -15.47 -11.05 -19.12
N THR A 376 -16.40 -11.92 -19.52
CA THR A 376 -17.26 -12.66 -18.58
C THR A 376 -16.43 -13.60 -17.69
N GLU A 377 -15.46 -14.33 -18.26
CA GLU A 377 -14.55 -15.18 -17.48
C GLU A 377 -13.70 -14.36 -16.50
N LEU A 378 -13.14 -13.24 -16.94
CA LEU A 378 -12.40 -12.33 -16.06
C LEU A 378 -13.27 -11.82 -14.91
N GLY A 379 -14.53 -11.45 -15.17
CA GLY A 379 -15.50 -11.10 -14.13
C GLY A 379 -15.74 -12.24 -13.13
N GLY A 380 -15.77 -13.48 -13.62
CA GLY A 380 -15.86 -14.68 -12.78
C GLY A 380 -14.63 -14.88 -11.90
N TYR A 381 -13.41 -14.73 -12.43
CA TYR A 381 -12.17 -14.78 -11.64
C TYR A 381 -12.13 -13.68 -10.58
N LEU A 382 -12.58 -12.47 -10.92
CA LEU A 382 -12.70 -11.36 -9.98
C LEU A 382 -13.57 -11.73 -8.78
N ALA A 383 -14.72 -12.38 -9.03
CA ALA A 383 -15.61 -12.85 -7.97
C ALA A 383 -14.96 -13.93 -7.11
N ILE A 384 -14.25 -14.90 -7.70
CA ILE A 384 -13.54 -15.95 -6.94
C ILE A 384 -12.56 -15.31 -5.96
N PHE A 385 -11.65 -14.47 -6.45
CA PHE A 385 -10.62 -13.86 -5.59
C PHE A 385 -11.23 -12.92 -4.55
N TYR A 386 -12.26 -12.15 -4.92
CA TYR A 386 -12.99 -11.32 -3.96
C TYR A 386 -13.64 -12.13 -2.83
N VAL A 387 -14.35 -13.21 -3.16
CA VAL A 387 -15.07 -14.07 -2.20
C VAL A 387 -14.07 -14.78 -1.30
N LEU A 388 -13.04 -15.40 -1.87
CA LEU A 388 -12.02 -16.15 -1.13
C LEU A 388 -11.03 -15.25 -0.36
N GLY A 389 -11.09 -13.94 -0.60
CA GLY A 389 -10.26 -12.95 0.07
C GLY A 389 -8.84 -12.82 -0.49
N GLY A 390 -8.56 -13.48 -1.61
CA GLY A 390 -7.29 -13.43 -2.32
C GLY A 390 -6.99 -12.10 -3.01
N GLY A 391 -5.81 -12.03 -3.61
CA GLY A 391 -5.35 -10.88 -4.41
C GLY A 391 -4.20 -11.22 -5.34
N ASP A 392 -3.46 -10.20 -5.78
CA ASP A 392 -2.32 -10.32 -6.70
C ASP A 392 -2.69 -10.74 -8.14
N LEU A 393 -3.90 -10.42 -8.60
CA LEU A 393 -4.35 -10.57 -10.00
C LEU A 393 -3.89 -9.41 -10.89
N HIS A 394 -2.61 -9.06 -10.84
CA HIS A 394 -2.01 -8.06 -11.73
C HIS A 394 -1.86 -8.62 -13.16
N PHE A 395 -1.55 -7.76 -14.13
CA PHE A 395 -1.52 -8.12 -15.56
C PHE A 395 -0.57 -9.27 -15.90
N GLU A 396 0.53 -9.44 -15.16
CA GLU A 396 1.50 -10.51 -15.35
C GLU A 396 0.92 -11.90 -15.02
N ASN A 397 -0.11 -11.95 -14.16
CA ASN A 397 -0.73 -13.19 -13.69
C ASN A 397 -1.97 -13.60 -14.50
N VAL A 398 -2.41 -12.75 -15.44
CA VAL A 398 -3.56 -12.98 -16.32
C VAL A 398 -3.04 -13.29 -17.73
N LEU A 399 -3.51 -14.37 -18.33
CA LEU A 399 -3.15 -14.74 -19.70
C LEU A 399 -4.42 -14.98 -20.51
N VAL A 400 -4.47 -14.46 -21.73
CA VAL A 400 -5.54 -14.72 -22.68
C VAL A 400 -4.99 -15.58 -23.81
N ALA A 401 -5.61 -16.73 -24.01
CA ALA A 401 -5.26 -17.65 -25.09
C ALA A 401 -6.51 -18.34 -25.62
N ASP A 402 -6.62 -18.46 -26.94
CA ASP A 402 -7.66 -19.24 -27.61
C ASP A 402 -9.10 -18.86 -27.21
N GLY A 403 -9.32 -17.56 -26.99
CA GLY A 403 -10.61 -17.02 -26.62
C GLY A 403 -11.06 -17.34 -25.19
N HIS A 404 -10.11 -17.60 -24.29
CA HIS A 404 -10.31 -17.82 -22.86
C HIS A 404 -9.29 -17.04 -22.02
N ALA A 405 -9.68 -16.70 -20.78
CA ALA A 405 -8.81 -16.14 -19.75
C ALA A 405 -8.31 -17.24 -18.79
N PHE A 406 -7.04 -17.13 -18.42
CA PHE A 406 -6.35 -18.03 -17.51
C PHE A 406 -5.62 -17.24 -16.44
N ILE A 407 -5.66 -17.75 -15.21
CA ILE A 407 -4.80 -17.27 -14.12
C ILE A 407 -3.63 -18.23 -13.98
N CYS A 408 -2.41 -17.71 -14.14
CA CYS A 408 -1.19 -18.53 -14.12
C CYS A 408 -0.57 -18.66 -12.72
N ASP A 409 -0.86 -17.75 -11.79
CA ASP A 409 -0.44 -17.85 -10.39
C ASP A 409 -1.63 -17.84 -9.43
N CYS A 410 -1.70 -18.80 -8.52
CA CYS A 410 -2.79 -18.94 -7.55
C CYS A 410 -2.28 -19.05 -6.11
N GLU A 411 -1.02 -18.71 -5.83
CA GLU A 411 -0.47 -18.80 -4.48
C GLU A 411 -1.11 -17.79 -3.49
N THR A 412 -1.82 -16.78 -3.99
CA THR A 412 -2.54 -15.74 -3.23
C THR A 412 -4.07 -15.81 -3.41
N VAL A 413 -4.62 -16.91 -3.93
CA VAL A 413 -6.06 -17.07 -4.19
C VAL A 413 -6.91 -17.04 -2.91
N LEU A 414 -6.37 -17.55 -1.80
CA LEU A 414 -6.96 -17.41 -0.47
C LEU A 414 -6.34 -16.22 0.26
N GLY A 415 -7.15 -15.47 0.98
CA GLY A 415 -6.67 -14.33 1.77
C GLY A 415 -5.98 -14.75 3.06
N ALA A 416 -4.72 -14.33 3.24
CA ALA A 416 -4.00 -14.46 4.51
C ALA A 416 -4.08 -13.12 5.29
N LEU A 417 -4.80 -13.10 6.41
CA LEU A 417 -5.01 -11.89 7.21
C LEU A 417 -4.07 -11.82 8.43
N PRO A 418 -3.22 -10.79 8.56
CA PRO A 418 -2.43 -10.60 9.76
C PRO A 418 -3.30 -10.39 10.99
N LYS A 419 -2.81 -10.87 12.14
CA LYS A 419 -3.46 -10.67 13.44
C LYS A 419 -3.60 -9.19 13.78
N GLY A 420 -4.72 -8.80 14.38
CA GLY A 420 -4.94 -7.43 14.86
C GLY A 420 -5.23 -6.40 13.76
N GLN A 421 -5.37 -6.83 12.50
CA GLN A 421 -5.87 -5.98 11.40
C GLN A 421 -7.27 -6.41 10.96
N PRO A 422 -8.33 -6.13 11.74
CA PRO A 422 -9.69 -6.35 11.29
C PRO A 422 -9.96 -5.46 10.06
N ARG A 423 -10.16 -6.08 8.89
CA ARG A 423 -10.55 -5.33 7.69
C ARG A 423 -12.01 -4.90 7.79
N PRO A 424 -12.35 -3.64 7.46
CA PRO A 424 -13.73 -3.22 7.36
C PRO A 424 -14.43 -3.92 6.19
N ALA A 425 -15.14 -5.00 6.49
CA ALA A 425 -16.03 -5.63 5.52
C ALA A 425 -17.05 -4.61 5.00
N GLY A 426 -17.33 -4.62 3.69
CA GLY A 426 -18.31 -3.72 3.09
C GLY A 426 -17.83 -2.27 2.94
N THR A 427 -16.53 -2.05 2.81
CA THR A 427 -15.95 -0.75 2.44
C THR A 427 -15.00 -0.93 1.27
N LEU A 428 -14.52 0.18 0.71
CA LEU A 428 -13.47 0.22 -0.32
C LEU A 428 -12.25 -0.68 0.01
N MET A 429 -11.87 -0.80 1.28
CA MET A 429 -10.72 -1.61 1.72
C MET A 429 -10.97 -3.13 1.64
N ASP A 430 -12.24 -3.54 1.59
CA ASP A 430 -12.67 -4.92 1.35
C ASP A 430 -13.54 -4.99 0.08
N SER A 431 -13.00 -4.48 -1.02
CA SER A 431 -13.66 -4.45 -2.33
C SER A 431 -12.89 -5.24 -3.39
N VAL A 432 -13.47 -5.34 -4.59
CA VAL A 432 -12.82 -5.88 -5.80
C VAL A 432 -11.45 -5.28 -6.10
N PHE A 433 -11.16 -4.03 -5.68
CA PHE A 433 -9.86 -3.39 -5.93
C PHE A 433 -8.68 -4.10 -5.24
N LYS A 434 -8.93 -4.77 -4.10
CA LYS A 434 -7.88 -5.51 -3.39
C LYS A 434 -7.37 -6.72 -4.17
N THR A 435 -8.15 -7.19 -5.16
CA THR A 435 -7.79 -8.36 -5.95
C THR A 435 -6.58 -8.08 -6.84
N GLY A 436 -6.30 -6.81 -7.17
CA GLY A 436 -5.28 -6.41 -8.14
C GLY A 436 -5.77 -6.40 -9.59
N LEU A 437 -6.93 -7.01 -9.87
CA LEU A 437 -7.46 -7.12 -11.23
C LEU A 437 -8.04 -5.80 -11.75
N ILE A 438 -8.64 -4.98 -10.88
CA ILE A 438 -9.19 -3.64 -11.18
C ILE A 438 -8.40 -2.58 -10.42
N GLU A 439 -8.10 -1.46 -11.08
CA GLU A 439 -7.40 -0.32 -10.46
C GLU A 439 -8.28 0.45 -9.50
N TRP A 440 -7.63 1.00 -8.48
CA TRP A 440 -8.25 2.04 -7.67
C TRP A 440 -8.46 3.28 -8.54
N PRO A 441 -9.60 3.97 -8.43
CA PRO A 441 -9.81 5.23 -9.13
C PRO A 441 -8.71 6.24 -8.79
N ALA A 442 -8.01 6.74 -9.80
CA ALA A 442 -6.96 7.73 -9.69
C ALA A 442 -7.36 9.04 -10.39
N ALA A 443 -6.80 10.16 -9.93
CA ALA A 443 -7.02 11.46 -10.57
C ALA A 443 -6.39 11.49 -11.97
N PRO A 444 -6.96 12.22 -12.95
CA PRO A 444 -6.53 12.17 -14.35
C PRO A 444 -5.02 12.32 -14.56
N ASP A 445 -4.38 13.30 -13.90
CA ASP A 445 -2.94 13.57 -14.03
C ASP A 445 -2.07 12.45 -13.42
N ALA A 446 -2.51 11.85 -12.32
CA ALA A 446 -1.90 10.66 -11.73
C ALA A 446 -2.18 9.40 -12.55
N ALA A 447 -3.30 9.38 -13.28
CA ALA A 447 -3.72 8.32 -14.18
C ALA A 447 -2.91 8.28 -15.48
N GLU A 448 -2.34 9.40 -15.91
CA GLU A 448 -1.44 9.51 -17.08
C GLU A 448 0.03 9.23 -16.75
N THR A 449 0.44 9.43 -15.49
CA THR A 449 1.86 9.32 -15.05
C THR A 449 2.14 8.11 -14.15
N GLY A 450 1.10 7.44 -13.65
CA GLY A 450 1.21 6.30 -12.74
C GLY A 450 1.38 4.95 -13.45
N MET A 451 2.15 4.05 -12.83
CA MET A 451 2.27 2.66 -13.26
C MET A 451 0.94 1.92 -13.02
N ARG A 452 0.24 1.59 -14.11
CA ARG A 452 -1.05 0.89 -14.13
C ARG A 452 -0.84 -0.61 -14.28
N LEU A 453 -0.92 -1.34 -13.17
CA LEU A 453 -0.63 -2.78 -13.10
C LEU A 453 -1.88 -3.67 -13.22
N SER A 454 -3.08 -3.13 -13.51
CA SER A 454 -4.27 -3.97 -13.48
C SER A 454 -4.33 -5.02 -14.57
N GLY A 455 -4.92 -6.17 -14.23
CA GLY A 455 -5.12 -7.25 -15.18
C GLY A 455 -6.08 -6.92 -16.33
N TYR A 456 -7.00 -5.97 -16.16
CA TYR A 456 -7.95 -5.57 -17.21
C TYR A 456 -7.40 -4.57 -18.24
N SER A 457 -6.59 -3.58 -17.85
CA SER A 457 -6.14 -2.53 -18.77
C SER A 457 -4.99 -2.96 -19.69
N GLY A 458 -4.56 -4.23 -19.61
CA GLY A 458 -3.52 -4.71 -20.52
C GLY A 458 -2.10 -4.29 -20.15
N GLY A 459 -1.89 -3.66 -18.98
CA GLY A 459 -0.64 -2.99 -18.64
C GLY A 459 -0.28 -1.97 -19.71
N ASP A 460 -0.88 -0.78 -19.67
CA ASP A 460 -0.50 0.30 -20.59
C ASP A 460 0.99 0.63 -20.46
N ALA A 461 1.56 1.15 -21.54
CA ALA A 461 2.93 1.61 -21.49
C ALA A 461 3.06 2.73 -20.46
N TYR A 462 4.00 2.58 -19.54
CA TYR A 462 4.23 3.57 -18.50
C TYR A 462 5.69 4.02 -18.50
N GLU A 463 5.91 5.27 -18.13
CA GLU A 463 7.25 5.78 -17.89
C GLU A 463 7.64 5.54 -16.44
N ILE A 464 8.85 5.05 -16.24
CA ILE A 464 9.39 4.91 -14.90
C ILE A 464 9.76 6.31 -14.38
N PRO A 465 9.13 6.80 -13.30
CA PRO A 465 9.28 8.18 -12.83
C PRO A 465 10.61 8.43 -12.11
N MET A 466 11.38 7.37 -11.84
CA MET A 466 12.70 7.45 -11.22
C MET A 466 13.81 7.08 -12.19
N PRO A 467 15.02 7.65 -12.04
CA PRO A 467 16.20 7.21 -12.79
C PRO A 467 16.51 5.74 -12.46
N ILE A 468 16.53 4.88 -13.47
CA ILE A 468 16.97 3.48 -13.33
C ILE A 468 18.37 3.33 -13.92
N PRO A 469 19.27 2.63 -13.21
CA PRO A 469 20.55 2.26 -13.78
C PRO A 469 20.35 1.22 -14.89
N LYS A 470 20.74 1.57 -16.12
CA LYS A 470 20.77 0.66 -17.26
C LYS A 470 22.22 0.46 -17.69
N VAL A 471 22.62 -0.79 -17.90
CA VAL A 471 23.88 -1.10 -18.59
C VAL A 471 23.68 -0.75 -20.06
N ASP A 472 24.50 0.15 -20.59
CA ASP A 472 24.37 0.58 -21.98
C ASP A 472 24.69 -0.58 -22.92
N ASP A 473 23.91 -0.67 -24.00
CA ASP A 473 24.17 -1.59 -25.09
C ASP A 473 25.39 -1.07 -25.88
N ARG A 474 26.61 -1.38 -25.40
CA ARG A 474 27.98 -1.14 -25.98
C ARG A 474 28.62 0.20 -25.54
N PRO A 475 29.97 0.41 -25.51
CA PRO A 475 31.10 -0.31 -26.13
C PRO A 475 32.20 -0.79 -25.14
N LEU A 476 33.12 -1.63 -25.63
CA LEU A 476 34.33 -2.06 -24.91
C LEU A 476 35.32 -0.89 -24.74
N SER A 477 35.09 -0.01 -23.76
CA SER A 477 35.95 1.14 -23.44
C SER A 477 35.95 1.50 -21.94
N PHE A 478 36.81 2.44 -21.55
CA PHE A 478 36.88 2.98 -20.18
C PHE A 478 35.79 4.02 -19.86
N SER A 479 34.87 4.29 -20.78
CA SER A 479 33.74 5.20 -20.57
C SER A 479 32.72 4.60 -19.60
N ALA A 480 31.81 5.44 -19.08
CA ALA A 480 30.75 4.95 -18.20
C ALA A 480 29.90 3.88 -18.90
N SER A 481 29.80 2.72 -18.28
CA SER A 481 29.07 1.54 -18.79
C SER A 481 27.63 1.50 -18.27
N VAL A 482 27.34 2.27 -17.22
CA VAL A 482 26.00 2.38 -16.63
C VAL A 482 25.51 3.82 -16.69
N THR A 483 24.41 4.03 -17.41
CA THR A 483 23.70 5.31 -17.44
C THR A 483 22.45 5.24 -16.58
N HIS A 484 22.07 6.38 -16.00
CA HIS A 484 20.79 6.51 -15.32
C HIS A 484 19.79 7.06 -16.34
N ARG A 485 18.78 6.27 -16.67
CA ARG A 485 17.74 6.68 -17.60
C ARG A 485 16.47 7.01 -16.81
N THR A 486 16.00 8.23 -16.96
CA THR A 486 14.69 8.71 -16.51
C THR A 486 13.69 8.61 -17.65
N GLY A 487 12.40 8.41 -17.34
CA GLY A 487 11.35 8.37 -18.37
C GLY A 487 11.47 7.15 -19.29
N LEU A 488 12.00 6.03 -18.78
CA LEU A 488 12.05 4.77 -19.53
C LEU A 488 10.61 4.27 -19.69
N ARG A 489 10.11 4.32 -20.93
CA ARG A 489 8.82 3.74 -21.28
C ARG A 489 8.94 2.22 -21.29
N VAL A 490 8.25 1.57 -20.36
CA VAL A 490 8.07 0.12 -20.33
C VAL A 490 6.86 -0.18 -21.19
N GLU A 491 6.98 -1.17 -22.08
CA GLU A 491 5.87 -1.73 -22.83
C GLU A 491 5.58 -3.12 -22.24
N PRO A 492 4.57 -3.26 -21.35
CA PRO A 492 4.22 -4.54 -20.77
C PRO A 492 3.85 -5.58 -21.83
N GLY A 493 4.14 -6.85 -21.54
CA GLY A 493 3.80 -7.95 -22.44
C GLY A 493 2.30 -7.98 -22.75
N ALA A 494 1.94 -8.22 -24.01
CA ALA A 494 0.54 -8.16 -24.44
C ALA A 494 -0.31 -9.39 -24.07
N ALA A 495 0.22 -10.35 -23.29
CA ALA A 495 -0.40 -11.68 -23.14
C ALA A 495 -1.76 -11.68 -22.44
N ASN A 496 -2.05 -10.67 -21.62
CA ASN A 496 -3.36 -10.48 -20.97
C ASN A 496 -4.35 -9.66 -21.81
N ARG A 497 -3.90 -9.00 -22.88
CA ARG A 497 -4.73 -8.13 -23.73
C ARG A 497 -5.63 -8.95 -24.65
N VAL A 498 -6.85 -8.48 -24.91
CA VAL A 498 -7.79 -9.13 -25.83
C VAL A 498 -7.88 -8.31 -27.13
N PHE A 499 -7.63 -8.95 -28.27
CA PHE A 499 -7.74 -8.34 -29.59
C PHE A 499 -8.91 -8.94 -30.40
N VAL A 500 -9.74 -8.10 -31.03
CA VAL A 500 -10.72 -8.55 -32.03
C VAL A 500 -10.13 -8.25 -33.41
N GLY A 501 -9.69 -9.29 -34.13
CA GLY A 501 -8.80 -9.10 -35.28
C GLY A 501 -7.48 -8.45 -34.84
N ASP A 502 -7.20 -7.26 -35.35
CA ASP A 502 -6.02 -6.45 -34.97
C ASP A 502 -6.36 -5.29 -34.02
N GLU A 503 -7.64 -5.11 -33.67
CA GLU A 503 -8.08 -4.04 -32.79
C GLU A 503 -7.99 -4.46 -31.33
N LEU A 504 -7.26 -3.68 -30.53
CA LEU A 504 -7.20 -3.85 -29.08
C LEU A 504 -8.54 -3.47 -28.46
N THR A 505 -9.16 -4.41 -27.75
CA THR A 505 -10.38 -4.11 -26.99
C THR A 505 -10.08 -3.37 -25.70
N ARG A 506 -11.10 -2.66 -25.21
CA ARG A 506 -11.07 -1.87 -23.98
C ARG A 506 -12.01 -2.50 -22.96
N ALA A 507 -11.54 -2.77 -21.74
CA ALA A 507 -12.37 -3.41 -20.70
C ALA A 507 -13.62 -2.57 -20.35
N GLU A 508 -13.53 -1.25 -20.54
CA GLU A 508 -14.59 -0.27 -20.37
C GLU A 508 -15.78 -0.54 -21.31
N ASP A 509 -15.53 -1.14 -22.48
CA ASP A 509 -16.57 -1.51 -23.45
C ASP A 509 -17.31 -2.80 -23.08
N PHE A 510 -16.87 -3.51 -22.03
CA PHE A 510 -17.38 -4.81 -21.58
C PHE A 510 -17.74 -4.84 -20.08
N VAL A 511 -18.04 -3.67 -19.49
CA VAL A 511 -18.43 -3.55 -18.07
C VAL A 511 -19.63 -4.43 -17.74
N ALA A 512 -20.59 -4.59 -18.67
CA ALA A 512 -21.77 -5.42 -18.47
C ALA A 512 -21.41 -6.91 -18.36
N GLU A 513 -20.54 -7.40 -19.24
CA GLU A 513 -20.04 -8.78 -19.26
C GLU A 513 -19.22 -9.10 -18.01
N ILE A 514 -18.36 -8.17 -17.58
CA ILE A 514 -17.58 -8.31 -16.35
C ILE A 514 -18.51 -8.43 -15.13
N LYS A 515 -19.51 -7.54 -15.02
CA LYS A 515 -20.51 -7.59 -13.94
C LYS A 515 -21.35 -8.86 -14.00
N ASP A 516 -21.71 -9.33 -15.19
CA ASP A 516 -22.45 -10.57 -15.37
C ASP A 516 -21.64 -11.78 -14.87
N GLY A 517 -20.39 -11.92 -15.31
CA GLY A 517 -19.47 -12.96 -14.83
C GLY A 517 -19.27 -12.93 -13.32
N PHE A 518 -19.02 -11.74 -12.77
CA PHE A 518 -18.88 -11.52 -11.33
C PHE A 518 -20.16 -11.93 -10.58
N GLY A 519 -21.30 -11.44 -11.04
CA GLY A 519 -22.59 -11.65 -10.40
C GLY A 519 -23.06 -13.10 -10.43
N ARG A 520 -22.75 -13.86 -11.49
CA ARG A 520 -23.05 -15.29 -11.59
C ARG A 520 -22.27 -16.11 -10.58
N VAL A 521 -20.95 -15.91 -10.50
CA VAL A 521 -20.09 -16.63 -9.54
C VAL A 521 -20.41 -16.22 -8.10
N HIS A 522 -20.58 -14.93 -7.82
CA HIS A 522 -20.98 -14.44 -6.50
C HIS A 522 -22.28 -15.11 -6.03
N ARG A 523 -23.28 -15.18 -6.92
CA ARG A 523 -24.57 -15.82 -6.62
C ARG A 523 -24.42 -17.32 -6.33
N TRP A 524 -23.57 -18.03 -7.06
CA TRP A 524 -23.31 -19.45 -6.80
C TRP A 524 -22.79 -19.70 -5.37
N PHE A 525 -21.89 -18.83 -4.88
CA PHE A 525 -21.43 -18.89 -3.48
C PHE A 525 -22.52 -18.49 -2.47
N GLN A 526 -23.40 -17.55 -2.83
CA GLN A 526 -24.42 -16.99 -1.96
C GLN A 526 -25.68 -17.87 -1.83
N GLU A 527 -26.01 -18.67 -2.85
CA GLU A 527 -27.23 -19.50 -2.88
C GLU A 527 -27.21 -20.63 -1.84
N ASP A 528 -26.07 -21.30 -1.67
CA ASP A 528 -25.85 -22.33 -0.66
C ASP A 528 -24.43 -22.17 -0.06
N PRO A 529 -24.27 -21.25 0.92
CA PRO A 529 -22.96 -20.86 1.42
C PRO A 529 -22.25 -22.00 2.17
N GLU A 530 -22.98 -22.92 2.80
CA GLU A 530 -22.36 -24.07 3.49
C GLU A 530 -21.84 -25.09 2.48
N ARG A 531 -22.61 -25.42 1.43
CA ARG A 531 -22.13 -26.29 0.35
C ARG A 531 -20.94 -25.67 -0.38
N ALA A 532 -20.98 -24.37 -0.64
CA ALA A 532 -19.89 -23.67 -1.31
C ALA A 532 -18.63 -23.61 -0.42
N ALA A 533 -18.77 -23.31 0.88
CA ALA A 533 -17.66 -23.32 1.82
C ALA A 533 -17.04 -24.71 1.99
N ALA A 534 -17.87 -25.77 2.06
CA ALA A 534 -17.39 -27.15 2.10
C ALA A 534 -16.63 -27.51 0.81
N CYS A 535 -17.18 -27.16 -0.36
CA CYS A 535 -16.52 -27.38 -1.65
C CYS A 535 -15.14 -26.70 -1.73
N VAL A 536 -15.04 -25.45 -1.25
CA VAL A 536 -13.74 -24.74 -1.20
C VAL A 536 -12.80 -25.42 -0.21
N THR A 537 -13.27 -25.78 0.98
CA THR A 537 -12.45 -26.43 2.00
C THR A 537 -11.87 -27.75 1.48
N ASP A 538 -12.71 -28.58 0.85
CA ASP A 538 -12.28 -29.89 0.31
C ASP A 538 -11.28 -29.74 -0.85
N LEU A 539 -11.49 -28.75 -1.72
CA LEU A 539 -10.60 -28.52 -2.87
C LEU A 539 -9.24 -27.92 -2.45
N PHE A 540 -9.25 -27.00 -1.49
CA PHE A 540 -8.07 -26.25 -1.07
C PHE A 540 -7.37 -26.83 0.16
N ASP A 541 -7.82 -27.98 0.67
CA ASP A 541 -7.13 -28.68 1.74
C ASP A 541 -5.70 -29.07 1.33
N GLY A 542 -4.76 -28.91 2.28
CA GLY A 542 -3.34 -29.16 2.04
C GLY A 542 -2.67 -28.24 1.00
N THR A 543 -3.29 -27.10 0.65
CA THR A 543 -2.66 -26.02 -0.13
C THR A 543 -1.80 -25.12 0.75
N ARG A 544 -0.87 -24.38 0.13
CA ARG A 544 -0.05 -23.35 0.79
C ARG A 544 -0.39 -22.00 0.20
N VAL A 545 -0.57 -21.02 1.07
CA VAL A 545 -0.97 -19.65 0.71
C VAL A 545 0.19 -18.70 0.97
N ARG A 546 0.61 -17.95 -0.03
CA ARG A 546 1.67 -16.94 0.08
C ARG A 546 1.16 -15.77 0.93
N PHE A 547 1.99 -15.37 1.89
CA PHE A 547 1.78 -14.19 2.70
C PHE A 547 2.72 -13.07 2.25
N VAL A 548 2.16 -12.03 1.64
CA VAL A 548 2.92 -10.89 1.12
C VAL A 548 3.03 -9.80 2.20
N ASN A 549 4.14 -9.79 2.95
CA ASN A 549 4.36 -8.77 3.97
C ASN A 549 4.56 -7.36 3.36
N TRP A 550 5.44 -7.27 2.37
CA TRP A 550 5.68 -6.07 1.57
C TRP A 550 5.46 -6.39 0.09
N SER A 551 5.06 -5.38 -0.69
CA SER A 551 5.09 -5.52 -2.14
C SER A 551 6.49 -5.91 -2.59
N THR A 552 6.58 -6.91 -3.45
CA THR A 552 7.85 -7.43 -3.98
C THR A 552 8.73 -6.33 -4.56
N GLN A 553 8.13 -5.30 -5.16
CA GLN A 553 8.85 -4.19 -5.77
C GLN A 553 9.76 -3.44 -4.78
N ILE A 554 9.38 -3.37 -3.50
CA ILE A 554 10.20 -2.72 -2.49
C ILE A 554 11.48 -3.53 -2.24
N TYR A 555 11.37 -4.85 -2.18
CA TYR A 555 12.54 -5.72 -2.07
C TYR A 555 13.43 -5.65 -3.30
N VAL A 556 12.84 -5.71 -4.50
CA VAL A 556 13.58 -5.60 -5.77
C VAL A 556 14.35 -4.29 -5.86
N GLN A 557 13.75 -3.16 -5.43
CA GLN A 557 14.43 -1.87 -5.37
C GLN A 557 15.61 -1.86 -4.38
N LEU A 558 15.42 -2.41 -3.18
CA LEU A 558 16.49 -2.51 -2.18
C LEU A 558 17.63 -3.42 -2.68
N LEU A 559 17.30 -4.58 -3.26
CA LEU A 559 18.27 -5.52 -3.84
C LEU A 559 19.04 -4.88 -5.01
N SER A 560 18.37 -4.11 -5.86
CA SER A 560 18.99 -3.38 -6.97
C SER A 560 19.93 -2.28 -6.45
N ALA A 561 19.49 -1.47 -5.49
CA ALA A 561 20.31 -0.43 -4.87
C ALA A 561 21.53 -1.00 -4.13
N ALA A 562 21.43 -2.22 -3.59
CA ALA A 562 22.55 -2.91 -2.95
C ALA A 562 23.67 -3.33 -3.92
N ARG A 563 23.43 -3.27 -5.25
CA ARG A 563 24.45 -3.54 -6.28
C ARG A 563 25.39 -2.36 -6.54
N HIS A 564 25.11 -1.18 -6.00
CA HIS A 564 25.95 0.01 -6.20
C HIS A 564 27.40 -0.21 -5.70
N PRO A 565 28.46 0.34 -6.35
CA PRO A 565 29.86 0.10 -5.97
C PRO A 565 30.17 0.29 -4.48
N LYS A 566 29.62 1.34 -3.84
CA LYS A 566 29.77 1.58 -2.39
C LYS A 566 29.31 0.39 -1.53
N CYS A 567 28.22 -0.26 -1.92
CA CYS A 567 27.69 -1.44 -1.26
C CYS A 567 28.53 -2.67 -1.57
N LEU A 568 28.98 -2.82 -2.83
CA LEU A 568 29.86 -3.92 -3.24
C LEU A 568 31.21 -3.90 -2.51
N MET A 569 31.71 -2.71 -2.18
CA MET A 569 32.96 -2.48 -1.44
C MET A 569 32.80 -2.58 0.09
N GLU A 570 31.62 -2.31 0.65
CA GLU A 570 31.40 -2.23 2.09
C GLU A 570 30.06 -2.87 2.52
N PRO A 571 30.08 -4.04 3.21
CA PRO A 571 28.85 -4.72 3.64
C PRO A 571 28.02 -3.90 4.63
N LEU A 572 28.61 -2.97 5.40
CA LEU A 572 27.84 -2.10 6.30
C LEU A 572 26.96 -1.07 5.55
N GLU A 573 27.26 -0.75 4.29
CA GLU A 573 26.36 0.05 3.45
C GLU A 573 25.13 -0.76 3.03
N VAL A 574 25.28 -2.07 2.82
CA VAL A 574 24.15 -2.99 2.59
C VAL A 574 23.28 -3.09 3.84
N ASP A 575 23.89 -3.26 5.02
CA ASP A 575 23.16 -3.29 6.29
C ASP A 575 22.34 -2.00 6.51
N LEU A 576 22.92 -0.84 6.20
CA LEU A 576 22.22 0.46 6.27
C LEU A 576 20.99 0.52 5.36
N LEU A 577 21.10 -0.02 4.14
CA LEU A 577 20.03 -0.03 3.16
C LEU A 577 18.93 -1.01 3.56
N PHE A 578 19.30 -2.24 3.89
CA PHE A 578 18.35 -3.29 4.24
C PHE A 578 17.65 -3.04 5.59
N ASN A 579 18.26 -2.31 6.53
CA ASN A 579 17.59 -1.89 7.78
C ASN A 579 16.34 -1.01 7.56
N THR A 580 16.05 -0.62 6.32
CA THR A 580 14.78 0.01 5.94
C THR A 580 13.58 -0.82 6.38
N VAL A 581 13.59 -2.16 6.23
CA VAL A 581 12.45 -3.01 6.63
C VAL A 581 12.17 -2.98 8.14
N ARG A 582 13.21 -2.74 8.96
CA ARG A 582 13.09 -2.51 10.42
C ARG A 582 12.68 -1.09 10.79
N THR A 583 13.16 -0.11 10.01
CA THR A 583 12.89 1.31 10.26
C THR A 583 11.41 1.65 10.03
N PHE A 584 10.73 0.89 9.19
CA PHE A 584 9.33 1.07 8.81
C PHE A 584 8.54 -0.22 9.09
N PRO A 585 8.37 -0.63 10.36
CA PRO A 585 7.69 -1.88 10.68
C PRO A 585 6.22 -1.81 10.24
N ARG A 586 5.63 -2.98 9.93
CA ARG A 586 4.19 -3.05 9.69
C ARG A 586 3.45 -2.92 11.00
N ASN A 587 2.33 -2.21 10.99
CA ASN A 587 1.51 -2.00 12.20
C ASN A 587 1.03 -3.32 12.85
N TRP A 588 0.96 -4.40 12.08
CA TRP A 588 0.57 -5.72 12.58
C TRP A 588 1.74 -6.54 13.14
N ASP A 589 2.99 -6.24 12.76
CA ASP A 589 4.21 -6.90 13.26
C ASP A 589 4.81 -6.07 14.40
N GLN A 590 4.03 -5.88 15.47
CA GLN A 590 4.42 -5.03 16.60
C GLN A 590 5.69 -5.55 17.31
N ASP A 591 5.89 -6.86 17.31
CA ASP A 591 7.06 -7.52 17.90
C ASP A 591 8.30 -7.50 16.98
N GLY A 592 8.15 -7.03 15.73
CA GLY A 592 9.25 -6.89 14.77
C GLY A 592 9.92 -8.22 14.41
N VAL A 593 9.11 -9.29 14.28
CA VAL A 593 9.57 -10.66 14.04
C VAL A 593 10.06 -10.83 12.60
N LEU A 594 9.28 -10.39 11.62
CA LEU A 594 9.56 -10.65 10.20
C LEU A 594 10.85 -10.00 9.69
N PRO A 595 11.23 -8.78 10.11
CA PRO A 595 12.46 -8.15 9.66
C PRO A 595 13.74 -8.95 9.86
N ALA A 596 13.81 -9.90 10.80
CA ALA A 596 14.99 -10.76 10.90
C ALA A 596 15.12 -11.71 9.70
N TYR A 597 14.00 -12.32 9.32
CA TYR A 597 13.90 -13.28 8.22
C TYR A 597 13.97 -12.58 6.85
N GLU A 598 13.42 -11.37 6.74
CA GLU A 598 13.52 -10.56 5.52
C GLU A 598 14.98 -10.21 5.22
N LEU A 599 15.73 -9.75 6.22
CA LEU A 599 17.16 -9.46 6.08
C LEU A 599 17.96 -10.71 5.68
N GLU A 600 17.59 -11.88 6.21
CA GLU A 600 18.23 -13.15 5.87
C GLU A 600 18.06 -13.47 4.37
N SER A 601 16.83 -13.43 3.84
CA SER A 601 16.58 -13.66 2.40
C SER A 601 17.27 -12.62 1.53
N MET A 602 17.22 -11.34 1.91
CA MET A 602 17.82 -10.27 1.11
C MET A 602 19.35 -10.38 1.03
N TRP A 603 20.03 -10.83 2.09
CA TRP A 603 21.47 -11.11 2.05
C TRP A 603 21.82 -12.31 1.17
N ARG A 604 20.87 -13.19 0.85
CA ARG A 604 20.98 -14.24 -0.18
C ARG A 604 20.65 -13.76 -1.59
N LEU A 605 20.32 -12.47 -1.77
CA LEU A 605 19.78 -11.91 -3.00
C LEU A 605 18.44 -12.53 -3.45
N ASP A 606 17.64 -12.98 -2.48
CA ASP A 606 16.28 -13.44 -2.70
C ASP A 606 15.27 -12.44 -2.15
N VAL A 607 14.11 -12.37 -2.80
CA VAL A 607 12.94 -11.68 -2.26
C VAL A 607 12.38 -12.53 -1.11
N PRO A 608 12.15 -11.98 0.09
CA PRO A 608 11.61 -12.73 1.23
C PRO A 608 10.30 -13.45 0.89
N LEU A 609 10.22 -14.73 1.24
CA LEU A 609 9.04 -15.56 1.00
C LEU A 609 8.46 -16.07 2.33
N PHE A 610 7.20 -15.72 2.57
CA PHE A 610 6.41 -16.24 3.68
C PHE A 610 5.17 -16.95 3.14
N TRP A 611 4.78 -18.03 3.78
CA TRP A 611 3.54 -18.74 3.47
C TRP A 611 2.93 -19.34 4.73
N VAL A 612 1.68 -19.78 4.59
CA VAL A 612 0.92 -20.48 5.63
C VAL A 612 0.22 -21.68 4.98
N ASP A 613 0.10 -22.80 5.70
CA ASP A 613 -0.76 -23.90 5.25
C ASP A 613 -2.22 -23.43 5.33
N ALA A 614 -3.06 -23.76 4.35
CA ALA A 614 -4.38 -23.15 4.24
C ALA A 614 -5.33 -23.43 5.43
N ALA A 615 -5.05 -24.48 6.22
CA ALA A 615 -5.76 -24.87 7.43
C ALA A 615 -5.07 -24.45 8.75
N ASP A 616 -3.90 -23.79 8.69
CA ASP A 616 -3.11 -23.33 9.85
C ASP A 616 -3.07 -21.77 9.85
N ASP A 617 -2.59 -21.18 10.94
CA ASP A 617 -2.39 -19.73 11.09
C ASP A 617 -0.91 -19.35 11.26
N ARG A 618 0.01 -20.32 11.35
CA ARG A 618 1.44 -20.08 11.56
C ARG A 618 2.18 -19.80 10.27
N LEU A 619 2.94 -18.71 10.26
CA LEU A 619 3.77 -18.34 9.12
C LEU A 619 5.05 -19.20 9.06
N VAL A 620 5.46 -19.50 7.83
CA VAL A 620 6.71 -20.21 7.52
C VAL A 620 7.54 -19.39 6.55
N HIS A 621 8.82 -19.20 6.88
CA HIS A 621 9.82 -18.53 6.05
C HIS A 621 10.57 -19.53 5.18
N ASP A 622 10.74 -19.21 3.89
CA ASP A 622 11.55 -19.94 2.89
C ASP A 622 11.31 -21.47 2.87
N HIS A 623 10.06 -21.89 3.12
CA HIS A 623 9.63 -23.29 3.16
C HIS A 623 10.25 -24.16 4.27
N ARG A 624 10.90 -23.56 5.27
CA ARG A 624 11.69 -24.30 6.25
C ARG A 624 11.38 -23.93 7.69
N ALA A 625 11.35 -22.63 8.00
CA ALA A 625 11.33 -22.16 9.38
C ALA A 625 9.95 -21.62 9.76
N VAL A 626 9.24 -22.30 10.66
CA VAL A 626 8.07 -21.73 11.31
C VAL A 626 8.52 -20.51 12.12
N ILE A 627 7.90 -19.35 11.90
CA ILE A 627 8.26 -18.11 12.58
C ILE A 627 7.27 -17.82 13.72
N PRO A 628 7.67 -17.10 14.78
CA PRO A 628 6.79 -16.78 15.91
C PRO A 628 5.82 -15.64 15.59
N ALA A 629 5.12 -15.74 14.46
CA ALA A 629 4.08 -14.83 14.00
C ALA A 629 2.90 -15.64 13.45
N THR A 630 1.68 -15.25 13.82
CA THR A 630 0.45 -15.91 13.40
C THR A 630 -0.50 -14.96 12.71
N LEU A 631 -1.36 -15.52 11.87
CA LEU A 631 -2.49 -14.83 11.25
C LEU A 631 -3.66 -14.67 12.25
N GLU A 632 -4.66 -13.90 11.86
CA GLU A 632 -5.91 -13.74 12.61
C GLU A 632 -6.73 -15.04 12.63
N ALA A 633 -6.71 -15.77 11.51
CA ALA A 633 -7.35 -17.06 11.31
C ALA A 633 -6.67 -17.78 10.13
N GLY A 634 -6.90 -19.09 10.01
CA GLY A 634 -6.40 -19.85 8.85
C GLY A 634 -7.06 -19.40 7.54
N PRO A 635 -6.37 -19.43 6.39
CA PRO A 635 -6.93 -18.94 5.12
C PRO A 635 -8.25 -19.60 4.69
N LEU A 636 -8.43 -20.90 4.93
CA LEU A 636 -9.68 -21.62 4.65
C LEU A 636 -10.82 -21.18 5.57
N GLU A 637 -10.53 -21.03 6.87
CA GLU A 637 -11.50 -20.52 7.83
C GLU A 637 -11.94 -19.11 7.46
N HIS A 638 -10.98 -18.27 7.05
CA HIS A 638 -11.24 -16.92 6.59
C HIS A 638 -12.13 -16.90 5.34
N ALA A 639 -11.81 -17.71 4.31
CA ALA A 639 -12.60 -17.81 3.10
C ALA A 639 -14.03 -18.33 3.39
N ALA A 640 -14.18 -19.36 4.23
CA ALA A 640 -15.48 -19.86 4.64
C ALA A 640 -16.30 -18.81 5.40
N ALA A 641 -15.68 -18.04 6.29
CA ALA A 641 -16.33 -16.93 6.99
C ALA A 641 -16.78 -15.81 6.02
N ARG A 642 -16.04 -15.55 4.94
CA ARG A 642 -16.44 -14.60 3.89
C ARG A 642 -17.63 -15.11 3.08
N ILE A 643 -17.59 -16.36 2.62
CA ILE A 643 -18.69 -16.99 1.86
C ILE A 643 -20.01 -16.87 2.62
N ARG A 644 -20.01 -17.18 3.92
CA ARG A 644 -21.20 -17.12 4.79
C ARG A 644 -21.77 -15.70 4.99
N ARG A 645 -21.01 -14.66 4.66
CA ARG A 645 -21.41 -13.25 4.83
C ARG A 645 -21.83 -12.59 3.52
N LEU A 646 -21.82 -13.31 2.40
CA LEU A 646 -22.22 -12.75 1.11
C LEU A 646 -23.72 -12.44 1.10
N THR A 647 -24.08 -11.25 0.63
CA THR A 647 -25.46 -10.83 0.46
C THR A 647 -25.69 -10.18 -0.91
N PRO A 648 -26.95 -10.05 -1.38
CA PRO A 648 -27.26 -9.29 -2.58
C PRO A 648 -26.79 -7.83 -2.52
N GLU A 649 -26.86 -7.20 -1.34
CA GLU A 649 -26.39 -5.82 -1.11
C GLU A 649 -24.88 -5.73 -1.27
N ASN A 650 -24.14 -6.73 -0.76
CA ASN A 650 -22.71 -6.82 -0.96
C ASN A 650 -22.36 -6.91 -2.46
N ARG A 651 -23.08 -7.74 -3.23
CA ARG A 651 -22.89 -7.83 -4.69
C ARG A 651 -23.13 -6.50 -5.37
N ALA A 652 -24.26 -5.85 -5.07
CA ALA A 652 -24.61 -4.56 -5.65
C ALA A 652 -23.56 -3.48 -5.34
N GLN A 653 -22.96 -3.53 -4.14
CA GLN A 653 -21.85 -2.67 -3.76
C GLN A 653 -20.60 -2.93 -4.62
N GLN A 654 -20.24 -4.20 -4.82
CA GLN A 654 -19.10 -4.56 -5.67
C GLN A 654 -19.34 -4.17 -7.14
N ASP A 655 -20.56 -4.29 -7.66
CA ASP A 655 -20.90 -3.85 -9.02
C ASP A 655 -20.67 -2.33 -9.21
N GLN A 656 -20.82 -1.53 -8.16
CA GLN A 656 -20.52 -0.09 -8.19
C GLN A 656 -19.00 0.15 -8.23
N TYR A 657 -18.23 -0.56 -7.41
CA TYR A 657 -16.77 -0.49 -7.46
C TYR A 657 -16.22 -0.96 -8.82
N ILE A 658 -16.77 -2.02 -9.40
CA ILE A 658 -16.40 -2.50 -10.75
C ILE A 658 -16.64 -1.42 -11.80
N ALA A 659 -17.84 -0.81 -11.81
CA ALA A 659 -18.15 0.25 -12.78
C ALA A 659 -17.22 1.46 -12.63
N ALA A 660 -16.97 1.89 -11.38
CA ALA A 660 -16.14 3.06 -11.13
C ALA A 660 -14.65 2.81 -11.38
N GLY A 661 -14.16 1.60 -11.13
CA GLY A 661 -12.78 1.20 -11.49
C GLY A 661 -12.52 1.23 -12.99
N LEU A 662 -13.57 1.00 -13.79
CA LEU A 662 -13.51 0.99 -15.25
C LEU A 662 -13.95 2.34 -15.87
N SER A 663 -14.34 3.36 -15.09
CA SER A 663 -14.82 4.65 -15.63
C SER A 663 -13.74 5.72 -15.79
N GLY A 664 -12.45 5.39 -15.66
CA GLY A 664 -11.34 6.29 -15.98
C GLY A 664 -11.14 7.47 -15.01
N GLY A 665 -11.64 7.39 -13.78
CA GLY A 665 -11.37 8.37 -12.71
C GLY A 665 -12.50 9.37 -12.42
N ASP A 666 -13.49 9.50 -13.32
CA ASP A 666 -14.73 10.21 -12.97
C ASP A 666 -15.60 9.31 -12.09
N VAL A 667 -15.44 9.47 -10.79
CA VAL A 667 -16.19 8.73 -9.76
C VAL A 667 -17.57 9.35 -9.48
N THR A 668 -17.87 10.54 -10.00
CA THR A 668 -19.16 11.24 -9.80
C THR A 668 -19.75 11.59 -11.15
N SER A 669 -20.33 10.58 -11.80
CA SER A 669 -21.02 10.77 -13.06
C SER A 669 -22.14 11.81 -12.95
N GLY A 670 -22.48 12.44 -14.08
CA GLY A 670 -23.63 13.36 -14.16
C GLY A 670 -24.93 12.73 -13.65
N ASP A 671 -25.15 11.44 -13.91
CA ASP A 671 -26.31 10.70 -13.44
C ASP A 671 -26.32 10.53 -11.91
N PHE A 672 -25.16 10.25 -11.31
CA PHE A 672 -25.05 10.17 -9.86
C PHE A 672 -25.32 11.53 -9.20
N ALA A 673 -24.75 12.61 -9.76
CA ALA A 673 -24.99 13.96 -9.28
C ALA A 673 -26.48 14.36 -9.41
N ALA A 674 -27.12 14.05 -10.53
CA ALA A 674 -28.55 14.27 -10.74
C ALA A 674 -29.41 13.47 -9.74
N THR A 675 -29.03 12.22 -9.47
CA THR A 675 -29.71 11.37 -8.49
C THR A 675 -29.59 11.93 -7.08
N CYS A 676 -28.41 12.41 -6.68
CA CYS A 676 -28.21 13.08 -5.39
C CYS A 676 -29.14 14.30 -5.23
N VAL A 677 -29.24 15.14 -6.27
CA VAL A 677 -30.14 16.30 -6.26
C VAL A 677 -31.61 15.87 -6.20
N ALA A 678 -32.01 14.84 -6.95
CA ALA A 678 -33.38 14.32 -6.91
C ALA A 678 -33.75 13.75 -5.52
N GLN A 679 -32.84 13.00 -4.89
CA GLN A 679 -33.03 12.47 -3.54
C GLN A 679 -33.12 13.60 -2.50
N ALA A 680 -32.27 14.63 -2.62
CA ALA A 680 -32.37 15.82 -1.79
C ALA A 680 -33.71 16.57 -2.01
N ALA A 681 -34.18 16.67 -3.25
CA ALA A 681 -35.48 17.26 -3.57
C ALA A 681 -36.63 16.49 -2.93
N GLY A 682 -36.58 15.16 -2.91
CA GLY A 682 -37.56 14.31 -2.21
C GLY A 682 -37.60 14.60 -0.70
N LEU A 683 -36.45 14.77 -0.05
CA LEU A 683 -36.36 15.18 1.36
C LEU A 683 -36.90 16.61 1.57
N GLY A 684 -36.56 17.55 0.68
CA GLY A 684 -37.09 18.91 0.70
C GLY A 684 -38.61 18.97 0.56
N GLN A 685 -39.18 18.14 -0.32
CA GLN A 685 -40.64 18.02 -0.48
C GLN A 685 -41.31 17.46 0.78
N ARG A 686 -40.70 16.46 1.43
CA ARG A 686 -41.19 15.94 2.72
C ARG A 686 -41.17 17.03 3.79
N LEU A 687 -40.10 17.83 3.89
CA LEU A 687 -40.05 18.98 4.80
C LEU A 687 -41.13 20.01 4.49
N CYS A 688 -41.35 20.36 3.21
CA CYS A 688 -42.43 21.25 2.80
C CYS A 688 -43.83 20.70 3.16
N ALA A 689 -44.05 19.39 3.03
CA ALA A 689 -45.31 18.75 3.39
C ALA A 689 -45.55 18.72 4.92
N MET A 690 -44.49 18.68 5.72
CA MET A 690 -44.55 18.76 7.18
C MET A 690 -44.69 20.18 7.72
N LEU A 691 -44.63 21.20 6.85
CA LEU A 691 -44.68 22.59 7.23
C LEU A 691 -46.05 22.93 7.84
N ARG A 692 -46.05 23.45 9.06
CA ARG A 692 -47.28 23.82 9.78
C ARG A 692 -47.91 25.10 9.21
N ALA A 693 -49.16 25.35 9.58
CA ALA A 693 -49.87 26.57 9.20
C ALA A 693 -49.08 27.84 9.59
N PRO A 694 -49.22 28.96 8.84
CA PRO A 694 -48.45 30.19 9.10
C PRO A 694 -48.61 30.79 10.51
N ASP A 695 -49.72 30.51 11.19
CA ASP A 695 -50.06 30.96 12.54
C ASP A 695 -49.59 30.00 13.65
N ALA A 696 -49.00 28.85 13.30
CA ALA A 696 -48.41 27.93 14.26
C ALA A 696 -47.19 28.59 14.96
N PRO A 697 -46.92 28.26 16.24
CA PRO A 697 -45.81 28.85 16.99
C PRO A 697 -44.44 28.52 16.39
N ALA A 698 -44.32 27.37 15.73
CA ALA A 698 -43.11 26.98 15.03
C ALA A 698 -43.46 26.29 13.70
N PRO A 699 -42.60 26.41 12.67
CA PRO A 699 -42.89 25.89 11.34
C PRO A 699 -42.86 24.35 11.25
N TRP A 700 -42.18 23.65 12.17
CA TRP A 700 -42.15 22.18 12.26
C TRP A 700 -42.24 21.69 13.71
N ILE A 701 -42.58 20.41 13.87
CA ILE A 701 -42.42 19.65 15.11
C ILE A 701 -41.11 18.85 15.01
N SER A 702 -40.30 18.95 16.05
CA SER A 702 -39.14 18.11 16.31
C SER A 702 -39.42 17.22 17.52
N TYR A 703 -38.39 16.55 18.03
CA TYR A 703 -38.55 15.58 19.10
C TYR A 703 -37.42 15.68 20.11
N ILE A 704 -37.68 15.27 21.34
CA ILE A 704 -36.67 15.03 22.36
C ILE A 704 -36.74 13.55 22.73
N ILE A 705 -35.59 12.87 22.63
CA ILE A 705 -35.48 11.48 23.07
C ILE A 705 -35.17 11.50 24.56
N ARG A 706 -36.03 10.86 25.35
CA ARG A 706 -35.84 10.64 26.78
C ARG A 706 -35.70 9.14 27.06
N PRO A 707 -35.17 8.74 28.24
CA PRO A 707 -35.05 7.33 28.58
C PRO A 707 -36.37 6.54 28.56
N ASP A 708 -37.51 7.22 28.73
CA ASP A 708 -38.86 6.67 28.80
C ASP A 708 -39.68 6.80 27.50
N GLY A 709 -39.15 7.47 26.46
CA GLY A 709 -39.85 7.63 25.20
C GLY A 709 -39.39 8.82 24.36
N ARG A 710 -40.24 9.23 23.42
CA ARG A 710 -40.01 10.35 22.51
C ARG A 710 -41.11 11.39 22.73
N ASP A 711 -40.72 12.61 23.10
CA ASP A 711 -41.64 13.73 23.25
C ASP A 711 -41.61 14.61 22.01
N GLU A 712 -42.77 14.95 21.47
CA GLU A 712 -42.91 15.96 20.42
C GLU A 712 -42.70 17.37 20.99
N VAL A 713 -41.89 18.18 20.31
CA VAL A 713 -41.61 19.56 20.70
C VAL A 713 -41.63 20.47 19.47
N ASP A 714 -41.92 21.75 19.68
CA ASP A 714 -41.74 22.75 18.62
C ASP A 714 -40.26 22.84 18.22
N ILE A 715 -40.00 23.03 16.93
CA ILE A 715 -38.62 23.16 16.44
C ILE A 715 -37.99 24.47 16.94
N GLU A 716 -36.75 24.38 17.43
CA GLU A 716 -35.95 25.52 17.87
C GLU A 716 -35.42 26.37 16.69
N GLY A 717 -34.86 27.54 16.98
CA GLY A 717 -34.35 28.49 15.97
C GLY A 717 -32.86 28.36 15.63
N ASP A 718 -32.16 27.30 16.07
CA ASP A 718 -30.71 27.14 15.91
C ASP A 718 -30.26 26.45 14.59
N LEU A 719 -28.95 26.39 14.37
CA LEU A 719 -28.33 25.72 13.21
C LEU A 719 -28.25 24.19 13.37
N TYR A 720 -28.14 23.69 14.61
CA TYR A 720 -27.94 22.27 14.91
C TYR A 720 -29.13 21.41 14.52
N ASN A 721 -30.26 21.57 15.20
CA ASN A 721 -31.50 20.84 14.94
C ASN A 721 -32.70 21.77 14.74
N GLY A 722 -32.45 23.08 14.73
CA GLY A 722 -33.46 24.10 14.54
C GLY A 722 -33.76 24.46 13.08
N SER A 723 -34.61 25.46 12.92
CA SER A 723 -35.07 25.95 11.63
C SER A 723 -33.99 26.67 10.81
N ALA A 724 -32.92 27.19 11.43
CA ALA A 724 -31.83 27.82 10.68
C ALA A 724 -31.09 26.79 9.81
N GLY A 725 -30.87 25.58 10.33
CA GLY A 725 -30.31 24.47 9.56
C GLY A 725 -31.21 24.00 8.42
N ILE A 726 -32.52 24.00 8.62
CA ILE A 726 -33.50 23.72 7.56
C ILE A 726 -33.48 24.80 6.48
N ALA A 727 -33.41 26.08 6.89
CA ALA A 727 -33.32 27.21 5.98
C ALA A 727 -32.08 27.10 5.07
N LEU A 728 -30.94 26.72 5.65
CA LEU A 728 -29.69 26.51 4.93
C LEU A 728 -29.82 25.41 3.87
N PHE A 729 -30.32 24.24 4.26
CA PHE A 729 -30.54 23.12 3.33
C PHE A 729 -31.47 23.51 2.18
N LEU A 730 -32.66 24.05 2.49
CA LEU A 730 -33.65 24.40 1.47
C LEU A 730 -33.17 25.53 0.56
N ALA A 731 -32.34 26.45 1.06
CA ALA A 731 -31.75 27.50 0.24
C ALA A 731 -30.76 26.94 -0.79
N TYR A 732 -29.87 26.01 -0.39
CA TYR A 732 -28.96 25.33 -1.30
C TYR A 732 -29.69 24.39 -2.28
N LEU A 733 -30.72 23.69 -1.80
CA LEU A 733 -31.57 22.87 -2.66
C LEU A 733 -32.23 23.73 -3.74
N ASN A 734 -32.82 24.87 -3.37
CA ASN A 734 -33.45 25.78 -4.33
C ASN A 734 -32.45 26.44 -5.31
N ASP A 735 -31.18 26.55 -4.95
CA ASP A 735 -30.14 27.06 -5.86
C ASP A 735 -29.74 26.05 -6.94
N LEU A 736 -29.89 24.75 -6.64
CA LEU A 736 -29.57 23.64 -7.56
C LEU A 736 -30.80 23.07 -8.29
N ASP A 737 -31.97 23.09 -7.65
CA ASP A 737 -33.28 22.68 -8.18
C ASP A 737 -34.34 23.74 -7.79
N PRO A 738 -34.43 24.85 -8.55
CA PRO A 738 -35.28 25.99 -8.19
C PRO A 738 -36.78 25.67 -8.19
N ARG A 739 -37.41 25.77 -7.02
CA ARG A 739 -38.87 25.57 -6.85
C ARG A 739 -39.47 26.57 -5.84
N PRO A 740 -40.58 27.24 -6.16
CA PRO A 740 -41.17 28.27 -5.29
C PRO A 740 -41.44 27.80 -3.84
N GLU A 741 -41.86 26.54 -3.67
CA GLU A 741 -42.15 25.95 -2.37
C GLU A 741 -40.90 25.84 -1.49
N PHE A 742 -39.74 25.46 -2.05
CA PHE A 742 -38.47 25.38 -1.30
C PHE A 742 -38.03 26.77 -0.84
N ARG A 743 -38.10 27.76 -1.73
CA ARG A 743 -37.78 29.16 -1.37
C ARG A 743 -38.71 29.70 -0.28
N THR A 744 -39.99 29.39 -0.36
CA THR A 744 -41.00 29.84 0.62
C THR A 744 -40.76 29.19 1.99
N ALA A 745 -40.54 27.87 2.02
CA ALA A 745 -40.24 27.14 3.24
C ALA A 745 -38.90 27.59 3.87
N ALA A 746 -37.85 27.81 3.05
CA ALA A 746 -36.57 28.34 3.52
C ALA A 746 -36.71 29.73 4.16
N ARG A 747 -37.54 30.62 3.58
CA ARG A 747 -37.80 31.95 4.15
C ARG A 747 -38.55 31.83 5.48
N ARG A 748 -39.60 31.01 5.56
CA ARG A 748 -40.32 30.77 6.84
C ARG A 748 -39.41 30.19 7.92
N ALA A 749 -38.51 29.30 7.55
CA ALA A 749 -37.53 28.72 8.46
C ALA A 749 -36.53 29.77 8.99
N LEU A 750 -36.05 30.67 8.12
CA LEU A 750 -35.20 31.78 8.53
C LEU A 750 -35.94 32.78 9.42
N ASP A 751 -37.16 33.17 9.06
CA ASP A 751 -37.95 34.13 9.83
C ASP A 751 -38.20 33.61 11.27
N HIS A 752 -38.49 32.32 11.41
CA HIS A 752 -38.56 31.65 12.71
C HIS A 752 -37.23 31.67 13.46
N ALA A 753 -36.12 31.33 12.79
CA ALA A 753 -34.79 31.32 13.41
C ALA A 753 -34.38 32.70 13.95
N LEU A 754 -34.76 33.78 13.25
CA LEU A 754 -34.47 35.14 13.67
C LEU A 754 -35.35 35.62 14.83
N ALA A 755 -36.59 35.11 14.92
CA ALA A 755 -37.53 35.42 15.99
C ALA A 755 -37.24 34.65 17.29
N ASP A 756 -37.04 33.34 17.17
CA ASP A 756 -36.98 32.38 18.29
C ASP A 756 -35.58 31.82 18.55
N GLY A 757 -34.57 32.20 17.76
CA GLY A 757 -33.19 31.75 17.98
C GLY A 757 -32.61 32.23 19.30
N ASP A 758 -31.86 31.35 19.98
CA ASP A 758 -31.16 31.68 21.23
C ASP A 758 -30.08 32.75 20.97
N ARG A 759 -30.33 33.95 21.50
CA ARG A 759 -29.40 35.09 21.40
C ARG A 759 -28.50 35.24 22.62
N ASP A 760 -28.66 34.41 23.64
CA ASP A 760 -27.83 34.44 24.84
C ASP A 760 -26.56 33.62 24.64
N ARG A 761 -26.66 32.47 23.96
CA ARG A 761 -25.51 31.65 23.58
C ARG A 761 -24.79 32.22 22.36
N ILE A 762 -23.47 31.98 22.31
CA ILE A 762 -22.60 32.51 21.25
C ILE A 762 -22.06 31.44 20.29
N GLY A 763 -22.23 30.15 20.60
CA GLY A 763 -21.62 29.04 19.86
C GLY A 763 -21.99 28.95 18.38
N ALA A 764 -21.24 28.13 17.64
CA ALA A 764 -21.43 27.98 16.19
C ALA A 764 -22.71 27.24 15.81
N PHE A 765 -23.24 26.39 16.71
CA PHE A 765 -24.41 25.57 16.42
C PHE A 765 -25.63 26.08 17.20
N PRO A 766 -25.69 25.99 18.55
CA PRO A 766 -26.64 26.71 19.37
C PRO A 766 -26.14 28.13 19.68
N GLY A 767 -26.65 29.14 18.97
CA GLY A 767 -26.44 30.55 19.33
C GLY A 767 -26.22 31.51 18.18
N LEU A 768 -25.70 32.70 18.52
CA LEU A 768 -25.45 33.79 17.58
C LEU A 768 -24.52 33.40 16.43
N GLY A 769 -23.49 32.57 16.68
CA GLY A 769 -22.60 32.09 15.63
C GLY A 769 -23.36 31.37 14.50
N GLY A 770 -24.23 30.43 14.87
CA GLY A 770 -25.02 29.66 13.90
C GLY A 770 -26.01 30.51 13.08
N LEU A 771 -26.57 31.56 13.69
CA LEU A 771 -27.41 32.53 12.99
C LEU A 771 -26.61 33.40 12.01
N ILE A 772 -25.45 33.91 12.44
CA ILE A 772 -24.54 34.68 11.59
C ILE A 772 -24.12 33.83 10.39
N TYR A 773 -23.70 32.58 10.64
CA TYR A 773 -23.35 31.63 9.58
C TYR A 773 -24.50 31.47 8.58
N THR A 774 -25.70 31.10 9.05
CA THR A 774 -26.89 30.96 8.17
C THR A 774 -27.16 32.22 7.34
N LEU A 775 -27.09 33.41 7.95
CA LEU A 775 -27.31 34.69 7.27
C LEU A 775 -26.29 34.96 6.17
N LEU A 776 -25.01 34.65 6.39
CA LEU A 776 -23.96 34.83 5.38
C LEU A 776 -24.19 33.95 4.15
N HIS A 777 -24.57 32.68 4.36
CA HIS A 777 -24.89 31.77 3.27
C HIS A 777 -26.14 32.20 2.50
N LEU A 778 -27.23 32.55 3.20
CA LEU A 778 -28.46 32.98 2.55
C LEU A 778 -28.31 34.34 1.86
N HIS A 779 -27.50 35.26 2.40
CA HIS A 779 -27.11 36.50 1.72
C HIS A 779 -26.48 36.19 0.35
N ARG A 780 -25.53 35.26 0.31
CA ARG A 780 -24.82 34.87 -0.91
C ARG A 780 -25.75 34.25 -1.96
N LEU A 781 -26.62 33.36 -1.53
CA LEU A 781 -27.56 32.64 -2.39
C LEU A 781 -28.66 33.57 -2.92
N TRP A 782 -29.24 34.41 -2.05
CA TRP A 782 -30.39 35.25 -2.40
C TRP A 782 -30.03 36.64 -2.90
N GLY A 783 -28.78 37.08 -2.74
CA GLY A 783 -28.34 38.43 -3.09
C GLY A 783 -28.95 39.52 -2.21
N ASP A 784 -29.41 39.18 -1.00
CA ASP A 784 -30.16 40.06 -0.11
C ASP A 784 -29.21 40.71 0.92
N ARG A 785 -28.87 41.99 0.71
CA ARG A 785 -27.94 42.73 1.60
C ARG A 785 -28.48 42.92 3.02
N ALA A 786 -29.80 42.93 3.22
CA ALA A 786 -30.37 43.09 4.56
C ALA A 786 -29.97 41.94 5.49
N LEU A 787 -29.76 40.74 4.94
CA LEU A 787 -29.27 39.58 5.71
C LEU A 787 -27.82 39.76 6.16
N LEU A 788 -26.98 40.36 5.31
CA LEU A 788 -25.59 40.68 5.66
C LEU A 788 -25.54 41.75 6.76
N ASP A 789 -26.35 42.80 6.63
CA ASP A 789 -26.42 43.87 7.63
C ASP A 789 -26.86 43.32 9.01
N GLN A 790 -27.80 42.36 9.03
CA GLN A 790 -28.19 41.65 10.25
C GLN A 790 -27.06 40.78 10.82
N ALA A 791 -26.31 40.07 9.97
CA ALA A 791 -25.17 39.27 10.41
C ALA A 791 -24.09 40.16 11.07
N VAL A 792 -23.79 41.31 10.48
CA VAL A 792 -22.87 42.32 11.04
C VAL A 792 -23.39 42.82 12.39
N ALA A 793 -24.65 43.23 12.48
CA ALA A 793 -25.26 43.70 13.72
C ALA A 793 -25.23 42.63 14.83
N MET A 794 -25.45 41.36 14.49
CA MET A 794 -25.31 40.25 15.46
C MET A 794 -23.87 40.08 15.93
N ALA A 795 -22.89 40.15 15.02
CA ALA A 795 -21.48 40.06 15.36
C ALA A 795 -21.03 41.19 16.30
N GLU A 796 -21.59 42.39 16.16
CA GLU A 796 -21.32 43.51 17.07
C GLU A 796 -21.75 43.23 18.52
N THR A 797 -22.79 42.40 18.72
CA THR A 797 -23.25 42.04 20.07
C THR A 797 -22.35 41.03 20.79
N LEU A 798 -21.39 40.41 20.09
CA LEU A 798 -20.42 39.48 20.67
C LEU A 798 -19.37 40.19 21.53
N ASP A 799 -19.24 41.52 21.39
CA ASP A 799 -18.31 42.32 22.17
C ASP A 799 -18.58 42.16 23.69
N GLY A 800 -17.56 41.72 24.44
CA GLY A 800 -17.64 41.49 25.88
C GLY A 800 -18.33 40.19 26.30
N ARG A 801 -18.97 39.47 25.37
CA ARG A 801 -19.49 38.11 25.59
C ARG A 801 -18.39 37.06 25.40
N ILE A 802 -17.49 37.28 24.43
CA ILE A 802 -16.34 36.41 24.15
C ILE A 802 -15.52 36.13 25.43
N GLU A 803 -15.19 37.18 26.20
CA GLU A 803 -14.36 37.01 27.39
C GLU A 803 -15.07 36.33 28.57
N ARG A 804 -16.39 36.15 28.49
CA ARG A 804 -17.22 35.54 29.53
C ARG A 804 -17.64 34.10 29.21
N ASP A 805 -17.27 33.60 28.04
CA ASP A 805 -17.60 32.25 27.61
C ASP A 805 -16.93 31.19 28.50
N PRO A 806 -17.71 30.28 29.14
CA PRO A 806 -17.13 29.17 29.88
C PRO A 806 -16.89 27.92 29.02
N HIS A 807 -17.41 27.88 27.80
CA HIS A 807 -17.48 26.65 27.00
C HIS A 807 -16.28 26.44 26.09
N LEU A 808 -15.68 27.50 25.54
CA LEU A 808 -14.43 27.48 24.76
C LEU A 808 -14.42 26.64 23.47
N ASP A 809 -15.33 25.68 23.31
CA ASP A 809 -15.33 24.69 22.23
C ASP A 809 -15.93 25.21 20.91
N VAL A 810 -15.98 24.34 19.90
CA VAL A 810 -16.58 24.67 18.60
C VAL A 810 -18.10 24.75 18.69
N PHE A 811 -18.71 23.90 19.51
CA PHE A 811 -20.15 23.76 19.56
C PHE A 811 -20.84 24.93 20.26
N HIS A 812 -20.58 25.10 21.55
CA HIS A 812 -21.16 26.11 22.43
C HIS A 812 -20.30 27.38 22.56
N GLY A 813 -18.99 27.27 22.33
CA GLY A 813 -18.02 28.28 22.74
C GLY A 813 -17.40 29.13 21.64
N VAL A 814 -16.40 29.92 22.04
CA VAL A 814 -15.71 30.90 21.19
C VAL A 814 -14.85 30.31 20.08
N ALA A 815 -14.42 29.05 20.17
CA ALA A 815 -13.62 28.45 19.09
C ALA A 815 -14.44 28.31 17.81
N GLY A 816 -15.73 28.01 17.92
CA GLY A 816 -16.64 27.90 16.77
C GLY A 816 -16.94 29.23 16.09
N LEU A 817 -16.78 30.35 16.81
CA LEU A 817 -16.94 31.69 16.24
C LEU A 817 -15.82 32.06 15.28
N ILE A 818 -14.60 31.58 15.49
CA ILE A 818 -13.42 31.94 14.69
C ILE A 818 -13.66 31.74 13.18
N PRO A 819 -14.01 30.54 12.68
CA PRO A 819 -14.25 30.34 11.25
C PRO A 819 -15.38 31.22 10.71
N ILE A 820 -16.45 31.42 11.49
CA ILE A 820 -17.62 32.21 11.08
C ILE A 820 -17.29 33.71 10.98
N LEU A 821 -16.49 34.22 11.91
CA LEU A 821 -16.05 35.62 11.93
C LEU A 821 -15.06 35.91 10.80
N LEU A 822 -14.20 34.95 10.45
CA LEU A 822 -13.34 35.05 9.27
C LEU A 822 -14.19 35.04 7.98
N ALA A 823 -15.21 34.19 7.91
CA ALA A 823 -16.15 34.18 6.79
C ALA A 823 -16.93 35.50 6.64
N LEU A 824 -17.30 36.14 7.76
CA LEU A 824 -17.92 37.47 7.76
C LEU A 824 -17.01 38.51 7.10
N ASP A 825 -15.71 38.49 7.41
CA ASP A 825 -14.73 39.40 6.80
C ASP A 825 -14.53 39.10 5.31
N ASP A 826 -14.51 37.82 4.90
CA ASP A 826 -14.43 37.45 3.49
C ASP A 826 -15.61 38.00 2.66
N VAL A 827 -16.79 38.14 3.27
CA VAL A 827 -18.00 38.67 2.61
C VAL A 827 -18.08 40.20 2.68
N THR A 828 -17.65 40.81 3.79
CA THR A 828 -17.76 42.26 4.01
C THR A 828 -16.55 43.06 3.50
N GLY A 829 -15.39 42.42 3.37
CA GLY A 829 -14.11 43.08 3.07
C GLY A 829 -13.58 43.96 4.21
N GLY A 830 -14.08 43.81 5.44
CA GLY A 830 -13.61 44.50 6.63
C GLY A 830 -12.70 43.64 7.51
N ASP A 831 -12.16 44.22 8.60
CA ASP A 831 -11.25 43.55 9.55
C ASP A 831 -11.90 43.26 10.92
N ARG A 832 -13.19 43.55 11.06
CA ARG A 832 -13.87 43.53 12.37
C ARG A 832 -14.09 42.09 12.86
N GLY A 833 -14.43 41.16 11.97
CA GLY A 833 -14.54 39.74 12.28
C GLY A 833 -13.20 39.16 12.74
N THR A 834 -12.12 39.49 12.06
CA THR A 834 -10.74 39.10 12.39
C THR A 834 -10.32 39.66 13.74
N ALA A 835 -10.68 40.90 14.05
CA ALA A 835 -10.44 41.48 15.37
C ALA A 835 -11.19 40.73 16.49
N LEU A 836 -12.44 40.32 16.26
CA LEU A 836 -13.19 39.47 17.19
C LEU A 836 -12.58 38.06 17.29
N ALA A 837 -12.14 37.47 16.17
CA ALA A 837 -11.50 36.16 16.14
C ALA A 837 -10.18 36.15 16.94
N HIS A 838 -9.38 37.22 16.88
CA HIS A 838 -8.21 37.38 17.75
C HIS A 838 -8.57 37.43 19.24
N ARG A 839 -9.71 38.03 19.61
CA ARG A 839 -10.18 38.02 21.00
C ARG A 839 -10.62 36.62 21.44
N CYS A 840 -11.30 35.87 20.55
CA CYS A 840 -11.60 34.46 20.78
C CYS A 840 -10.31 33.67 21.04
N ALA A 841 -9.32 33.78 20.15
CA ALA A 841 -8.02 33.10 20.30
C ALA A 841 -7.30 33.50 21.59
N ALA A 842 -7.25 34.80 21.92
CA ALA A 842 -6.67 35.26 23.17
C ALA A 842 -7.40 34.71 24.40
N HIS A 843 -8.73 34.58 24.35
CA HIS A 843 -9.51 33.97 25.42
C HIS A 843 -9.24 32.46 25.56
N LEU A 844 -9.12 31.75 24.44
CA LEU A 844 -8.74 30.34 24.41
C LEU A 844 -7.35 30.12 25.02
N LEU A 845 -6.36 30.92 24.61
CA LEU A 845 -4.98 30.80 25.12
C LEU A 845 -4.88 31.11 26.62
N ARG A 846 -5.67 32.07 27.13
CA ARG A 846 -5.72 32.36 28.57
C ARG A 846 -6.26 31.19 29.40
N HIS A 847 -7.13 30.36 28.83
CA HIS A 847 -7.74 29.21 29.50
C HIS A 847 -7.10 27.88 29.10
N ALA A 848 -6.06 27.90 28.26
CA ALA A 848 -5.33 26.72 27.89
C ALA A 848 -4.57 26.15 29.10
N ARG A 849 -4.64 24.84 29.29
CA ARG A 849 -3.87 24.11 30.29
C ARG A 849 -2.62 23.56 29.62
N ASP A 850 -1.46 23.92 30.18
CA ASP A 850 -0.19 23.33 29.74
C ASP A 850 -0.08 21.89 30.24
N ARG A 851 0.10 20.96 29.31
CA ARG A 851 0.27 19.52 29.58
C ARG A 851 1.67 19.03 29.22
N GLY A 852 2.67 19.91 29.12
CA GLY A 852 4.00 19.61 28.60
C GLY A 852 4.12 20.04 27.14
N ASP A 853 4.34 19.09 26.22
CA ASP A 853 4.34 19.38 24.78
C ASP A 853 2.94 19.64 24.19
N GLY A 854 1.86 19.45 24.97
CA GLY A 854 0.47 19.64 24.54
C GLY A 854 -0.30 20.74 25.27
N LEU A 855 -1.40 21.20 24.65
CA LEU A 855 -2.38 22.12 25.24
C LEU A 855 -3.78 21.47 25.28
N SER A 856 -4.52 21.69 26.36
CA SER A 856 -5.88 21.18 26.54
C SER A 856 -6.81 22.21 27.19
N TRP A 857 -8.13 21.98 27.13
CA TRP A 857 -9.15 22.91 27.66
C TRP A 857 -10.20 22.19 28.51
N SER A 858 -10.50 22.79 29.66
CA SER A 858 -11.44 22.24 30.63
C SER A 858 -12.79 22.92 30.55
N ASN A 859 -13.57 22.48 29.57
CA ASN A 859 -14.89 23.04 29.27
C ASN A 859 -16.07 22.15 29.68
N SER A 860 -15.79 21.01 30.31
CA SER A 860 -16.79 20.02 30.72
C SER A 860 -16.78 19.83 32.23
N ASP A 861 -17.90 19.36 32.80
CA ASP A 861 -18.00 19.05 34.22
C ASP A 861 -17.02 17.92 34.58
N PRO A 862 -16.04 18.14 35.50
CA PRO A 862 -15.06 17.12 35.88
C PRO A 862 -15.67 15.83 36.45
N ARG A 863 -16.95 15.82 36.81
CA ARG A 863 -17.67 14.63 37.30
C ARG A 863 -18.08 13.68 36.17
N VAL A 864 -18.10 14.14 34.91
CA VAL A 864 -18.58 13.35 33.76
C VAL A 864 -17.49 13.09 32.71
N VAL A 865 -16.26 13.52 32.98
CA VAL A 865 -15.08 13.29 32.12
C VAL A 865 -13.89 12.79 32.94
N LEU A 866 -13.03 12.01 32.31
CA LEU A 866 -11.80 11.46 32.89
C LEU A 866 -10.63 12.46 32.80
N ASP A 867 -10.60 13.27 31.73
CA ASP A 867 -9.67 14.40 31.52
C ASP A 867 -10.30 15.39 30.52
N ASP A 868 -9.55 16.41 30.11
CA ASP A 868 -9.98 17.41 29.11
C ASP A 868 -10.30 16.73 27.76
N LEU A 869 -11.44 17.05 27.13
CA LEU A 869 -11.98 16.31 25.99
C LEU A 869 -11.11 16.40 24.71
N THR A 870 -11.17 15.33 23.93
CA THR A 870 -10.66 15.21 22.55
C THR A 870 -11.80 15.33 21.53
N GLY A 871 -11.49 15.39 20.24
CA GLY A 871 -12.48 15.50 19.17
C GLY A 871 -12.84 16.93 18.77
N LEU A 872 -13.67 17.05 17.73
CA LEU A 872 -13.94 18.32 17.04
C LEU A 872 -14.96 19.19 17.78
N SER A 873 -16.09 18.63 18.22
CA SER A 873 -17.22 19.44 18.73
C SER A 873 -16.91 20.10 20.07
N HIS A 874 -16.44 19.31 21.04
CA HIS A 874 -16.23 19.75 22.43
C HIS A 874 -14.77 19.67 22.88
N GLY A 875 -13.86 19.20 22.03
CA GLY A 875 -12.51 18.84 22.43
C GLY A 875 -11.41 19.68 21.81
N SER A 876 -10.18 19.28 22.12
CA SER A 876 -8.96 19.97 21.71
C SER A 876 -8.73 19.98 20.19
N ALA A 877 -9.29 19.01 19.43
CA ALA A 877 -9.16 18.98 17.96
C ALA A 877 -9.79 20.22 17.32
N GLY A 878 -11.03 20.54 17.71
CA GLY A 878 -11.77 21.66 17.13
C GLY A 878 -11.12 23.00 17.49
N ILE A 879 -10.70 23.16 18.74
CA ILE A 879 -9.99 24.36 19.21
C ILE A 879 -8.66 24.52 18.46
N GLY A 880 -7.88 23.46 18.34
CA GLY A 880 -6.59 23.49 17.64
C GLY A 880 -6.73 23.85 16.17
N TRP A 881 -7.72 23.27 15.48
CA TRP A 881 -8.03 23.60 14.09
C TRP A 881 -8.43 25.07 13.92
N ALA A 882 -9.29 25.61 14.80
CA ALA A 882 -9.71 27.01 14.73
C ALA A 882 -8.54 27.98 14.95
N LEU A 883 -7.62 27.65 15.86
CA LEU A 883 -6.40 28.44 16.08
C LEU A 883 -5.45 28.40 14.88
N ILE A 884 -5.24 27.23 14.27
CA ILE A 884 -4.43 27.09 13.05
C ILE A 884 -5.06 27.90 11.91
N LEU A 885 -6.38 27.81 11.71
CA LEU A 885 -7.10 28.58 10.69
C LEU A 885 -6.84 30.08 10.84
N LEU A 886 -7.00 30.62 12.05
CA LEU A 886 -6.72 32.04 12.32
C LEU A 886 -5.24 32.38 12.14
N GLY A 887 -4.34 31.53 12.67
CA GLY A 887 -2.89 31.70 12.59
C GLY A 887 -2.40 31.80 11.15
N THR A 888 -2.81 30.87 10.30
CA THR A 888 -2.50 30.90 8.86
C THR A 888 -3.10 32.12 8.18
N ARG A 889 -4.37 32.47 8.46
CA ARG A 889 -5.05 33.61 7.83
C ARG A 889 -4.39 34.96 8.16
N THR A 890 -3.84 35.09 9.37
CA THR A 890 -3.30 36.35 9.91
C THR A 890 -1.77 36.39 10.00
N GLY A 891 -1.07 35.32 9.60
CA GLY A 891 0.39 35.21 9.71
C GLY A 891 0.89 35.24 11.15
N ARG A 892 0.22 34.53 12.06
CA ARG A 892 0.52 34.49 13.50
C ARG A 892 0.91 33.07 13.93
N ASP A 893 2.22 32.83 13.96
CA ASP A 893 2.80 31.53 14.33
C ASP A 893 2.41 31.07 15.73
N GLU A 894 2.15 32.00 16.66
CA GLU A 894 1.70 31.67 18.02
C GLU A 894 0.39 30.87 18.06
N TYR A 895 -0.54 31.15 17.15
CA TYR A 895 -1.81 30.39 17.07
C TYR A 895 -1.61 29.05 16.37
N VAL A 896 -0.74 29.01 15.37
CA VAL A 896 -0.36 27.75 14.70
C VAL A 896 0.31 26.81 15.69
N ASP A 897 1.28 27.29 16.47
CA ASP A 897 1.95 26.53 17.53
C ASP A 897 0.95 26.01 18.57
N ALA A 898 0.06 26.88 19.06
CA ALA A 898 -0.96 26.48 20.03
C ALA A 898 -1.88 25.39 19.48
N GLY A 899 -2.29 25.47 18.21
CA GLY A 899 -3.09 24.42 17.58
C GLY A 899 -2.32 23.11 17.36
N ARG A 900 -1.03 23.17 17.04
CA ARG A 900 -0.17 21.99 16.97
C ARG A 900 -0.02 21.31 18.33
N ARG A 901 0.12 22.09 19.40
CA ARG A 901 0.14 21.59 20.78
C ARG A 901 -1.21 21.01 21.20
N ALA A 902 -2.32 21.55 20.73
CA ALA A 902 -3.65 20.94 20.94
C ALA A 902 -3.72 19.54 20.33
N PHE A 903 -3.18 19.38 19.13
CA PHE A 903 -3.10 18.08 18.45
C PHE A 903 -2.16 17.11 19.16
N ALA A 904 -1.00 17.59 19.62
CA ALA A 904 -0.06 16.78 20.41
C ALA A 904 -0.67 16.24 21.71
N TYR A 905 -1.56 17.01 22.37
CA TYR A 905 -2.35 16.51 23.50
C TYR A 905 -3.25 15.34 23.08
N GLU A 906 -4.00 15.48 21.97
CA GLU A 906 -4.86 14.40 21.48
C GLU A 906 -4.10 13.13 21.07
N THR A 907 -2.89 13.25 20.51
CA THR A 907 -2.07 12.10 20.12
C THR A 907 -1.79 11.18 21.32
N ARG A 908 -1.74 11.71 22.55
CA ARG A 908 -1.57 10.91 23.78
C ARG A 908 -2.75 10.00 24.11
N HIS A 909 -3.90 10.29 23.53
CA HIS A 909 -5.13 9.51 23.66
C HIS A 909 -5.36 8.56 22.48
N PHE A 910 -4.39 8.46 21.56
CA PHE A 910 -4.39 7.40 20.56
C PHE A 910 -3.96 6.08 21.21
N ASP A 911 -4.78 5.06 21.03
CA ASP A 911 -4.50 3.72 21.47
C ASP A 911 -3.89 2.91 20.31
N PRO A 912 -2.61 2.51 20.38
CA PRO A 912 -1.96 1.78 19.29
C PRO A 912 -2.52 0.36 19.10
N ASP A 913 -3.17 -0.24 20.10
CA ASP A 913 -3.76 -1.58 19.96
C ASP A 913 -5.16 -1.51 19.33
N ALA A 914 -5.92 -0.47 19.67
CA ALA A 914 -7.18 -0.18 19.00
C ALA A 914 -7.00 0.51 17.66
N GLN A 915 -5.85 1.14 17.40
CA GLN A 915 -5.60 2.06 16.28
C GLN A 915 -6.72 3.10 16.18
N ASP A 916 -7.04 3.75 17.30
CA ASP A 916 -8.16 4.69 17.43
C ASP A 916 -8.00 5.59 18.66
N TRP A 917 -8.77 6.68 18.75
CA TRP A 917 -8.79 7.58 19.91
C TRP A 917 -9.91 7.20 20.88
N TYR A 918 -9.57 7.01 22.15
CA TYR A 918 -10.58 6.68 23.16
C TYR A 918 -11.31 7.95 23.65
N ASP A 919 -12.59 7.76 23.96
CA ASP A 919 -13.49 8.76 24.51
C ASP A 919 -13.21 8.97 26.00
N LEU A 920 -13.08 10.23 26.41
CA LEU A 920 -12.75 10.61 27.78
C LEU A 920 -14.00 10.82 28.65
N ARG A 921 -15.21 10.67 28.13
CA ARG A 921 -16.45 10.75 28.93
C ARG A 921 -16.60 9.51 29.81
N THR A 922 -17.11 9.69 31.03
CA THR A 922 -17.33 8.57 31.96
C THR A 922 -18.53 7.70 31.57
N VAL A 923 -19.49 8.27 30.83
CA VAL A 923 -20.65 7.56 30.28
C VAL A 923 -20.78 7.90 28.79
N PRO A 924 -19.91 7.34 27.93
CA PRO A 924 -19.82 7.74 26.53
C PRO A 924 -20.94 7.14 25.66
N GLY A 925 -21.67 6.14 26.19
CA GLY A 925 -22.77 5.45 25.50
C GLY A 925 -22.26 4.53 24.39
N GLY A 926 -22.11 3.23 24.66
CA GLY A 926 -21.63 2.26 23.68
C GLY A 926 -20.78 1.14 24.28
N PRO A 927 -20.37 0.15 23.48
CA PRO A 927 -19.52 -0.94 23.93
C PRO A 927 -18.11 -0.46 24.27
N THR A 928 -17.50 -1.05 25.31
CA THR A 928 -16.12 -0.75 25.71
C THR A 928 -15.19 -1.91 25.35
N ARG A 929 -13.93 -1.58 25.01
CA ARG A 929 -12.84 -2.53 24.78
C ARG A 929 -11.72 -2.20 25.78
N HIS A 930 -11.31 -3.17 26.58
CA HIS A 930 -10.33 -2.97 27.68
C HIS A 930 -10.69 -1.79 28.61
N GLY A 931 -11.98 -1.58 28.88
CA GLY A 931 -12.47 -0.50 29.73
C GLY A 931 -12.52 0.89 29.06
N ARG A 932 -12.17 1.00 27.77
CA ARG A 932 -12.22 2.24 26.99
C ARG A 932 -13.32 2.20 25.94
N HIS A 933 -13.95 3.35 25.67
CA HIS A 933 -14.89 3.53 24.57
C HIS A 933 -14.17 4.24 23.41
N TYR A 934 -14.51 3.92 22.17
CA TYR A 934 -13.95 4.56 20.98
C TYR A 934 -15.11 5.07 20.14
N ALA A 935 -15.34 6.37 20.19
CA ALA A 935 -16.43 6.99 19.44
C ALA A 935 -16.06 7.09 17.95
N ASN A 936 -17.03 6.87 17.06
CA ASN A 936 -16.84 6.95 15.62
C ASN A 936 -17.78 8.00 14.99
N ALA A 937 -17.56 9.26 15.35
CA ALA A 937 -18.44 10.37 14.99
C ALA A 937 -17.66 11.63 14.66
N TRP A 938 -18.34 12.57 13.98
CA TRP A 938 -17.84 13.92 13.79
C TRP A 938 -17.69 14.64 15.14
N CYS A 939 -18.70 14.51 16.03
CA CYS A 939 -18.69 15.27 17.28
C CYS A 939 -17.55 14.85 18.22
N ASN A 940 -17.37 13.54 18.38
CA ASN A 940 -16.33 12.93 19.22
C ASN A 940 -15.85 11.65 18.52
N GLY A 941 -14.56 11.56 18.25
CA GLY A 941 -13.96 10.36 17.62
C GLY A 941 -13.17 10.61 16.35
N ALA A 942 -12.79 9.51 15.71
CA ALA A 942 -11.87 9.49 14.57
C ALA A 942 -12.32 10.40 13.42
N SER A 943 -13.62 10.45 13.08
CA SER A 943 -14.08 11.25 11.95
C SER A 943 -13.85 12.76 12.14
N GLY A 944 -14.21 13.31 13.31
CA GLY A 944 -13.96 14.71 13.65
C GLY A 944 -12.47 15.02 13.71
N ILE A 945 -11.68 14.15 14.35
CA ILE A 945 -10.22 14.29 14.43
C ILE A 945 -9.62 14.31 13.01
N GLY A 946 -9.97 13.36 12.16
CA GLY A 946 -9.49 13.28 10.78
C GLY A 946 -9.81 14.54 9.97
N LEU A 947 -11.02 15.09 10.11
CA LEU A 947 -11.43 16.34 9.45
C LEU A 947 -10.54 17.52 9.87
N THR A 948 -10.28 17.67 11.17
CA THR A 948 -9.38 18.73 11.66
C THR A 948 -7.96 18.57 11.13
N ARG A 949 -7.42 17.34 11.13
CA ARG A 949 -6.04 17.09 10.68
C ARG A 949 -5.85 17.35 9.19
N ILE A 950 -6.74 16.84 8.34
CA ILE A 950 -6.60 17.05 6.89
C ILE A 950 -6.85 18.51 6.49
N ALA A 951 -7.76 19.20 7.16
CA ALA A 951 -8.00 20.62 6.95
C ALA A 951 -6.78 21.46 7.38
N SER A 952 -6.21 21.20 8.56
CA SER A 952 -5.01 21.89 9.03
C SER A 952 -3.78 21.58 8.17
N TRP A 953 -3.61 20.34 7.70
CA TRP A 953 -2.55 19.97 6.75
C TRP A 953 -2.61 20.81 5.46
N ALA A 954 -3.81 20.96 4.89
CA ALA A 954 -4.02 21.79 3.71
C ALA A 954 -3.78 23.29 3.99
N LEU A 955 -4.26 23.80 5.13
CA LEU A 955 -4.03 25.19 5.56
C LEU A 955 -2.54 25.50 5.74
N LEU A 956 -1.72 24.51 6.09
CA LEU A 956 -0.29 24.67 6.37
C LEU A 956 0.60 24.41 5.14
N GLY A 957 0.03 24.23 3.96
CA GLY A 957 0.78 24.09 2.70
C GLY A 957 1.03 22.65 2.23
N GLY A 958 0.54 21.65 2.97
CA GLY A 958 0.51 20.26 2.49
C GLY A 958 1.81 19.45 2.64
N ASP A 959 2.77 19.91 3.43
CA ASP A 959 4.07 19.25 3.64
C ASP A 959 4.24 18.59 5.02
N ASP A 960 3.27 18.76 5.92
CA ASP A 960 3.33 18.21 7.27
C ASP A 960 3.02 16.70 7.32
N GLU A 961 4.07 15.88 7.33
CA GLU A 961 3.97 14.41 7.37
C GLU A 961 3.22 13.88 8.60
N LEU A 962 3.30 14.55 9.75
CA LEU A 962 2.67 14.09 10.98
C LEU A 962 1.16 14.26 10.90
N LEU A 963 0.69 15.47 10.53
CA LEU A 963 -0.74 15.73 10.34
C LEU A 963 -1.34 14.81 9.28
N LEU A 964 -0.59 14.56 8.21
CA LEU A 964 -1.03 13.67 7.15
C LEU A 964 -1.17 12.21 7.63
N THR A 965 -0.22 11.76 8.45
CA THR A 965 -0.24 10.43 9.05
C THR A 965 -1.44 10.27 9.98
N GLU A 966 -1.68 11.24 10.87
CA GLU A 966 -2.82 11.22 11.79
C GLU A 966 -4.17 11.30 11.05
N ALA A 967 -4.26 12.13 9.99
CA ALA A 967 -5.44 12.19 9.13
C ALA A 967 -5.72 10.83 8.47
N HIS A 968 -4.68 10.12 8.02
CA HIS A 968 -4.82 8.80 7.42
C HIS A 968 -5.21 7.72 8.44
N GLN A 969 -4.67 7.78 9.67
CA GLN A 969 -5.08 6.91 10.78
C GLN A 969 -6.56 7.11 11.11
N ALA A 970 -6.99 8.36 11.25
CA ALA A 970 -8.39 8.72 11.50
C ALA A 970 -9.33 8.27 10.37
N LEU A 971 -8.92 8.44 9.11
CA LEU A 971 -9.66 7.96 7.93
C LEU A 971 -9.84 6.43 7.98
N THR A 972 -8.77 5.71 8.29
CA THR A 972 -8.77 4.24 8.37
C THR A 972 -9.64 3.75 9.52
N ALA A 973 -9.55 4.37 10.70
CA ALA A 973 -10.42 4.08 11.84
C ALA A 973 -11.90 4.36 11.51
N THR A 974 -12.18 5.48 10.83
CA THR A 974 -13.53 5.84 10.39
C THR A 974 -14.10 4.81 9.41
N MET A 975 -13.34 4.41 8.39
CA MET A 975 -13.74 3.36 7.45
C MET A 975 -13.93 2.01 8.15
N ARG A 976 -13.01 1.64 9.05
CA ARG A 976 -13.09 0.41 9.86
C ARG A 976 -14.43 0.27 10.58
N ASN A 977 -14.88 1.37 11.16
CA ASN A 977 -16.07 1.43 12.00
C ASN A 977 -17.34 1.83 11.23
N TYR A 978 -17.23 2.27 9.97
CA TYR A 978 -18.36 2.76 9.16
C TYR A 978 -19.53 1.76 9.04
N PRO A 979 -19.31 0.46 8.75
CA PRO A 979 -20.40 -0.52 8.63
C PRO A 979 -21.17 -0.75 9.94
N ARG A 980 -20.61 -0.33 11.09
CA ARG A 980 -21.22 -0.47 12.41
C ARG A 980 -22.18 0.69 12.75
N LEU A 981 -22.24 1.72 11.90
CA LEU A 981 -23.11 2.88 12.10
C LEU A 981 -24.56 2.50 11.81
N ALA A 982 -25.41 2.67 12.83
CA ALA A 982 -26.84 2.41 12.78
C ALA A 982 -27.70 3.69 12.65
N ASN A 983 -27.07 4.84 12.36
CA ASN A 983 -27.74 6.11 12.18
C ASN A 983 -27.12 6.88 11.01
N ASP A 984 -27.91 7.70 10.33
CA ASP A 984 -27.46 8.45 9.15
C ASP A 984 -27.15 9.93 9.46
N SER A 985 -27.17 10.35 10.73
CA SER A 985 -26.94 11.75 11.12
C SER A 985 -25.61 12.35 10.63
N LEU A 986 -25.58 13.68 10.47
CA LEU A 986 -24.34 14.43 10.27
C LEU A 986 -23.47 14.44 11.53
N CYS A 987 -24.07 14.46 12.72
CA CYS A 987 -23.33 14.57 13.97
C CYS A 987 -22.52 13.29 14.30
N HIS A 988 -23.12 12.11 14.13
CA HIS A 988 -22.56 10.84 14.56
C HIS A 988 -23.03 9.64 13.74
N GLY A 989 -23.37 9.87 12.47
CA GLY A 989 -23.90 8.85 11.57
C GLY A 989 -23.12 8.69 10.27
N ARG A 990 -23.71 7.92 9.36
CA ARG A 990 -23.12 7.58 8.05
C ARG A 990 -22.81 8.82 7.23
N THR A 991 -23.72 9.79 7.18
CA THR A 991 -23.52 11.05 6.45
C THR A 991 -22.34 11.85 7.01
N GLY A 992 -22.24 12.01 8.34
CA GLY A 992 -21.13 12.74 8.96
C GLY A 992 -19.76 12.10 8.72
N ASN A 993 -19.69 10.78 8.84
CA ASN A 993 -18.47 10.03 8.59
C ASN A 993 -18.06 10.04 7.10
N ALA A 994 -19.02 10.05 6.17
CA ALA A 994 -18.76 10.11 4.73
C ALA A 994 -18.15 11.46 4.30
N GLU A 995 -18.43 12.56 5.02
CA GLU A 995 -17.78 13.85 4.76
C GLU A 995 -16.26 13.79 4.95
N LEU A 996 -15.75 12.98 5.89
CA LEU A 996 -14.30 12.77 5.99
C LEU A 996 -13.74 12.11 4.73
N PHE A 997 -14.44 11.12 4.16
CA PHE A 997 -14.01 10.45 2.94
C PHE A 997 -13.94 11.45 1.78
N LEU A 998 -14.99 12.26 1.62
CA LEU A 998 -15.06 13.30 0.59
C LEU A 998 -13.99 14.38 0.80
N ARG A 999 -13.85 14.94 2.01
CA ARG A 999 -12.90 16.02 2.30
C ARG A 999 -11.46 15.56 2.11
N TYR A 1000 -11.14 14.35 2.55
CA TYR A 1000 -9.82 13.75 2.34
C TYR A 1000 -9.55 13.52 0.86
N ALA A 1001 -10.52 12.97 0.12
CA ALA A 1001 -10.40 12.77 -1.33
C ALA A 1001 -10.12 14.07 -2.08
N LEU A 1002 -10.83 15.16 -1.76
CA LEU A 1002 -10.68 16.45 -2.43
C LEU A 1002 -9.34 17.13 -2.13
N LEU A 1003 -8.86 17.06 -0.89
CA LEU A 1003 -7.60 17.71 -0.48
C LEU A 1003 -6.35 16.91 -0.90
N ARG A 1004 -6.49 15.59 -1.09
CA ARG A 1004 -5.39 14.71 -1.51
C ARG A 1004 -5.42 14.29 -2.96
N ASP A 1005 -6.45 14.70 -3.68
CA ASP A 1005 -6.74 14.26 -5.04
C ASP A 1005 -6.78 12.71 -5.15
N GLN A 1006 -7.60 12.10 -4.30
CA GLN A 1006 -7.75 10.64 -4.20
C GLN A 1006 -9.19 10.20 -4.49
N PRO A 1007 -9.58 10.05 -5.77
CA PRO A 1007 -10.95 9.76 -6.18
C PRO A 1007 -11.54 8.49 -5.57
N ALA A 1008 -10.71 7.51 -5.22
CA ALA A 1008 -11.16 6.28 -4.58
C ALA A 1008 -11.93 6.52 -3.26
N PHE A 1009 -11.50 7.50 -2.44
CA PHE A 1009 -12.23 7.84 -1.20
C PHE A 1009 -13.52 8.62 -1.47
N ARG A 1010 -13.58 9.38 -2.57
CA ARG A 1010 -14.83 10.00 -3.04
C ARG A 1010 -15.81 8.94 -3.53
N LEU A 1011 -15.33 7.92 -4.25
CA LEU A 1011 -16.14 6.76 -4.63
C LEU A 1011 -16.73 6.07 -3.40
N GLU A 1012 -15.95 5.90 -2.33
CA GLU A 1012 -16.48 5.31 -1.09
C GLU A 1012 -17.67 6.12 -0.56
N ALA A 1013 -17.56 7.46 -0.48
CA ALA A 1013 -18.70 8.29 -0.07
C ALA A 1013 -19.92 8.10 -1.00
N ASN A 1014 -19.69 8.00 -2.32
CA ASN A 1014 -20.72 7.81 -3.33
C ASN A 1014 -21.41 6.43 -3.26
N VAL A 1015 -20.67 5.39 -2.89
CA VAL A 1015 -21.22 4.03 -2.73
C VAL A 1015 -22.05 3.96 -1.44
N GLN A 1016 -21.54 4.54 -0.35
CA GLN A 1016 -22.21 4.48 0.94
C GLN A 1016 -23.53 5.26 0.96
N VAL A 1017 -23.64 6.37 0.22
CA VAL A 1017 -24.89 7.14 0.15
C VAL A 1017 -26.03 6.36 -0.52
N GLN A 1018 -25.74 5.45 -1.44
CA GLN A 1018 -26.76 4.63 -2.12
C GLN A 1018 -27.42 3.61 -1.19
N SER A 1019 -26.74 3.19 -0.13
CA SER A 1019 -27.37 2.40 0.94
C SER A 1019 -28.38 3.24 1.73
N GLN A 1020 -28.01 4.49 2.05
CA GLN A 1020 -28.86 5.43 2.78
C GLN A 1020 -30.14 5.76 1.99
N TRP A 1021 -30.06 5.94 0.67
CA TRP A 1021 -31.25 6.17 -0.17
C TRP A 1021 -32.22 4.99 -0.12
N ARG A 1022 -31.72 3.75 -0.21
CA ARG A 1022 -32.56 2.55 -0.14
C ARG A 1022 -33.26 2.44 1.21
N ASP A 1023 -32.55 2.74 2.30
CA ASP A 1023 -33.12 2.75 3.64
C ASP A 1023 -34.24 3.82 3.76
N LEU A 1024 -34.04 5.01 3.16
CA LEU A 1024 -35.02 6.10 3.13
C LEU A 1024 -36.25 5.83 2.25
N ASP A 1025 -36.09 5.07 1.16
CA ASP A 1025 -37.17 4.66 0.26
C ASP A 1025 -38.03 3.54 0.89
N GLN A 1026 -37.41 2.65 1.68
CA GLN A 1026 -38.12 1.58 2.40
C GLN A 1026 -38.80 2.08 3.68
N ALA A 1027 -38.34 3.19 4.25
CA ALA A 1027 -38.98 3.81 5.41
C ALA A 1027 -40.40 4.31 5.06
N ARG A 1028 -41.42 3.80 5.77
CA ARG A 1028 -42.81 4.21 5.55
C ARG A 1028 -42.98 5.73 5.78
N PRO A 1029 -43.66 6.47 4.89
CA PRO A 1029 -44.00 7.87 5.16
C PRO A 1029 -45.00 7.97 6.32
N GLY A 1030 -44.64 8.66 7.41
CA GLY A 1030 -45.57 8.95 8.50
C GLY A 1030 -44.89 9.48 9.78
N PRO A 1031 -45.65 10.06 10.74
CA PRO A 1031 -45.14 10.54 12.04
C PRO A 1031 -44.43 9.44 12.85
N GLU A 1032 -44.85 8.18 12.66
CA GLU A 1032 -44.26 6.99 13.28
C GLU A 1032 -42.84 6.67 12.77
N ALA A 1033 -42.36 7.31 11.71
CA ALA A 1033 -41.07 7.02 11.08
C ALA A 1033 -39.85 7.62 11.81
N GLY A 1034 -40.03 8.38 12.89
CA GLY A 1034 -38.90 8.71 13.77
C GLY A 1034 -37.91 9.77 13.27
N PHE A 1035 -38.14 10.41 12.12
CA PHE A 1035 -37.17 11.36 11.55
C PHE A 1035 -37.19 12.74 12.24
N PHE A 1036 -36.00 13.31 12.46
CA PHE A 1036 -35.83 14.71 12.87
C PHE A 1036 -35.82 15.60 11.62
N PRO A 1037 -36.47 16.78 11.64
CA PRO A 1037 -36.45 17.69 10.51
C PRO A 1037 -35.13 18.49 10.40
N GLY A 1038 -34.44 18.69 11.52
CA GLY A 1038 -33.24 19.54 11.64
C GLY A 1038 -31.99 19.06 10.88
N LEU A 1039 -30.91 19.85 10.96
CA LEU A 1039 -29.69 19.64 10.17
C LEU A 1039 -28.84 18.48 10.70
N MET A 1040 -28.37 18.54 11.94
CA MET A 1040 -27.30 17.68 12.42
C MET A 1040 -27.75 16.27 12.79
N LEU A 1041 -29.02 16.08 13.18
CA LEU A 1041 -29.62 14.78 13.48
C LEU A 1041 -30.68 14.33 12.46
N GLY A 1042 -30.99 15.14 11.45
CA GLY A 1042 -32.22 15.01 10.69
C GLY A 1042 -32.09 15.12 9.17
N MET A 1043 -33.26 15.16 8.52
CA MET A 1043 -33.42 15.09 7.08
C MET A 1043 -32.73 16.24 6.34
N ALA A 1044 -32.71 17.43 6.92
CA ALA A 1044 -32.01 18.56 6.31
C ALA A 1044 -30.51 18.29 6.17
N GLY A 1045 -29.90 17.55 7.10
CA GLY A 1045 -28.51 17.12 7.00
C GLY A 1045 -28.25 16.10 5.92
N PHE A 1046 -29.12 15.09 5.83
CA PHE A 1046 -29.02 14.08 4.76
C PHE A 1046 -29.09 14.75 3.40
N GLY A 1047 -30.09 15.61 3.20
CA GLY A 1047 -30.29 16.35 1.97
C GLY A 1047 -29.12 17.27 1.63
N LEU A 1048 -28.62 18.03 2.62
CA LEU A 1048 -27.48 18.93 2.38
C LEU A 1048 -26.22 18.14 1.99
N HIS A 1049 -25.98 16.98 2.59
CA HIS A 1049 -24.85 16.14 2.22
C HIS A 1049 -25.03 15.48 0.84
N PHE A 1050 -26.25 15.12 0.43
CA PHE A 1050 -26.48 14.66 -0.95
C PHE A 1050 -26.12 15.76 -1.95
N LEU A 1051 -26.53 17.01 -1.68
CA LEU A 1051 -26.13 18.15 -2.50
C LEU A 1051 -24.60 18.36 -2.46
N ARG A 1052 -23.96 18.15 -1.31
CA ARG A 1052 -22.50 18.21 -1.12
C ARG A 1052 -21.76 17.17 -1.98
N LEU A 1053 -22.25 15.94 -2.06
CA LEU A 1053 -21.68 14.88 -2.92
C LEU A 1053 -21.85 15.21 -4.41
N ALA A 1054 -22.99 15.80 -4.78
CA ALA A 1054 -23.29 16.20 -6.16
C ALA A 1054 -22.41 17.35 -6.64
N ARG A 1055 -22.28 18.42 -5.84
CA ARG A 1055 -21.65 19.69 -6.21
C ARG A 1055 -20.74 20.21 -5.08
N PRO A 1056 -19.62 19.51 -4.76
CA PRO A 1056 -18.72 19.91 -3.67
C PRO A 1056 -18.01 21.26 -3.91
N GLU A 1057 -18.07 21.81 -5.11
CA GLU A 1057 -17.57 23.16 -5.40
C GLU A 1057 -18.59 24.26 -5.09
N ARG A 1058 -19.89 23.92 -4.96
CA ARG A 1058 -20.98 24.87 -4.71
C ARG A 1058 -21.63 24.73 -3.33
N VAL A 1059 -21.60 23.54 -2.74
CA VAL A 1059 -22.26 23.26 -1.47
C VAL A 1059 -21.18 23.08 -0.39
N PRO A 1060 -21.13 23.93 0.65
CA PRO A 1060 -20.07 23.93 1.66
C PRO A 1060 -20.23 22.79 2.68
N SER A 1061 -19.14 22.45 3.39
CA SER A 1061 -19.20 21.53 4.52
C SER A 1061 -19.56 22.25 5.81
N VAL A 1062 -20.77 22.01 6.32
CA VAL A 1062 -21.20 22.55 7.62
C VAL A 1062 -20.43 21.97 8.81
N LEU A 1063 -19.81 20.80 8.64
CA LEU A 1063 -19.03 20.11 9.68
C LEU A 1063 -17.70 20.80 10.00
N LEU A 1064 -17.20 21.63 9.07
CA LEU A 1064 -16.03 22.49 9.26
C LEU A 1064 -16.40 23.98 9.17
N LEU A 1065 -17.70 24.31 9.20
CA LEU A 1065 -18.21 25.69 9.10
C LEU A 1065 -17.60 26.43 7.90
N ASP A 1066 -17.49 25.74 6.76
CA ASP A 1066 -16.91 26.31 5.54
C ASP A 1066 -17.66 27.60 5.12
N PRO A 1067 -16.96 28.66 4.70
CA PRO A 1067 -17.61 29.91 4.29
C PRO A 1067 -18.49 29.72 3.04
N PRO A 1068 -19.41 30.66 2.76
CA PRO A 1068 -20.19 30.61 1.53
C PRO A 1068 -19.26 30.69 0.30
N PRO A 1069 -19.42 29.78 -0.69
CA PRO A 1069 -18.50 29.72 -1.82
C PRO A 1069 -18.48 31.01 -2.65
N ALA A 1070 -17.36 31.22 -3.34
CA ALA A 1070 -17.24 32.31 -4.29
C ALA A 1070 -18.30 32.15 -5.39
N ARG A 1071 -19.01 33.24 -5.78
CA ARG A 1071 -19.84 33.20 -6.99
C ARG A 1071 -18.90 33.01 -8.18
N THR A 1072 -18.80 31.79 -8.68
CA THR A 1072 -18.23 31.54 -10.01
C THR A 1072 -19.15 32.22 -11.02
N LYS A 1073 -18.58 33.11 -11.85
CA LYS A 1073 -19.27 33.55 -13.06
C LYS A 1073 -19.30 32.32 -13.97
N GLU A 1074 -20.45 31.65 -14.06
CA GLU A 1074 -20.75 30.79 -15.21
C GLU A 1074 -20.89 31.65 -16.47
#